data_AF-A0A1S6K7W3-F1
#
_entry.id   AF-A0A1S6K7W3-F1
#
_cell.length_a   1.000
_cell.length_b   1.000
_cell.length_c   1.000
_cell.angle_alpha   90.00
_cell.angle_beta   90.00
_cell.angle_gamma   90.00
#
_symmetry.space_group_name_H-M   'P 1'
#
loop_
_entity.id
_entity.type
_entity.pdbx_description
1 polymer ?
#
loop_
_entity_poly.entity_id
_entity_poly.type
_entity_poly.pdbx_seq_one_letter_code
_entity_poly.pdbx_strand_id
1 'polypeptide(L)'
;MAQAGHFQLKGHLPAPLPIWPKTRADMATALAKRRAARGQFDVVLGEVAAEAVGSLIVQNLAVKGFCVLNPGFTDGVLQKAVKDAEELDYYQVNRAVSEGLLGAEGSCRIADLETGMEDEARSEGPNLKAMDHTMTRIGYLLEPYIDRIGFDMTHRSAGVLNRSGEAEEETPFLNELEVSKWQSQFLRHRLMVIIFLGPKPGTLELEPFDTADAEPHSIKTSPGMMVLLRADKMSHKHSTSGDSFAVSSFYMTDVVKKRAPEGGFKLTPSAKVIEEWTLRRLQELKAAEDFGVPTWDPEIPDGWRKAMNQTYHKGQMTGVGGVGVHYIGTYDFDDFFNAFSHGPDYATEVPIARWNHDDMYDPDPEGWQRGKTYCKHLVFMEGTDLFDNKFFNLSPNESRQLDPHQRLLMEQGYNALAHMGLKKKQLMNAAGGVYVGCGTDEWAFHTGRQGFGGVTGALCMYSGRFSFCLGMKGPAITLTTEGASGASATYIGAESVQKKGLAVSNDFAVAIGVHILLAPMWWPNHCMQGWYSMDGRVKSFNASADGYIRGDSCACVGMKGSTQVVDGKIIQNDKDEFLGTIPGAMMNTNGKIASLATPHGPGEQECIVQGIRNAGLSPMDVDVVEGHMNGKFLDEAIEMNSLWRAHRSDVNKEPLCYTNAKPSIAHTVEASGITALLRIIYSGQYGHMTPALHLRQSNPHTDPFEQPMMFVSENLEFPYKSAYGGALAKGFGGTNVYLLGWGIVNNEKSAPPPSVMQREVVFWPGGGGQLEGDMLPRRRDGYTIVGSWSKWEMAEKMDVEGEGCYGYTVTLGENRWEQFQIWLDGDHTRVLHPGDVRVPQGSEVYGPEADFVGGAEACRQGDSPSWMIDGRIGLVEYQRPKEGVKALKAEGESEADSIMVGVTETGQPGDQYRVLLQITGKWRMISWEKLPTTSDEIPSGKYYISASWLNWALEEMLPDPSSPGLFTLDAMLTTGVGAFQIVRDEDWSQVFYPNPEKSGEEVLGPDDVSDGLSWTIEGKPGDKYSIQFTRTFDSGKESRKVSWQHTGHEAVTLLERLKDQ
;
A
#
# COMPACT_ATOMS: atom_id res chain seq x y z
N MET A 1 7.78 -18.25 4.73
CA MET A 1 8.82 -17.76 5.64
C MET A 1 10.17 -17.80 4.97
N ALA A 2 10.88 -16.68 5.07
CA ALA A 2 12.31 -16.55 5.29
C ALA A 2 12.59 -15.06 5.00
N GLN A 3 13.03 -14.31 6.02
CA GLN A 3 13.95 -13.19 5.78
C GLN A 3 15.26 -13.82 5.31
N ALA A 4 15.28 -14.27 4.06
CA ALA A 4 16.54 -14.52 3.37
C ALA A 4 16.87 -13.22 2.66
N GLY A 5 18.13 -12.78 2.80
CA GLY A 5 18.68 -11.68 2.03
C GLY A 5 18.31 -11.81 0.56
N HIS A 6 17.47 -10.92 0.06
CA HIS A 6 17.05 -10.90 -1.32
C HIS A 6 17.29 -9.51 -1.88
N PHE A 7 17.95 -9.44 -3.03
CA PHE A 7 18.04 -8.20 -3.79
C PHE A 7 16.82 -8.14 -4.70
N GLN A 8 15.97 -7.14 -4.51
CA GLN A 8 14.87 -6.85 -5.41
C GLN A 8 15.46 -6.29 -6.71
N LEU A 9 15.09 -6.89 -7.85
CA LEU A 9 15.57 -6.50 -9.18
C LEU A 9 14.58 -5.55 -9.90
N LYS A 10 13.38 -5.37 -9.35
CA LYS A 10 12.37 -4.43 -9.83
C LYS A 10 12.36 -3.17 -8.96
N GLY A 11 12.83 -2.05 -9.50
CA GLY A 11 12.92 -0.75 -8.83
C GLY A 11 14.36 -0.33 -8.58
N HIS A 12 14.81 0.71 -9.31
CA HIS A 12 16.14 1.34 -9.35
C HIS A 12 17.18 0.73 -10.31
N LEU A 13 17.64 1.59 -11.24
CA LEU A 13 18.82 1.38 -12.09
C LEU A 13 20.07 1.75 -11.27
N PRO A 14 21.13 0.93 -11.21
CA PRO A 14 22.40 1.42 -10.67
C PRO A 14 22.96 2.57 -11.53
N ALA A 15 23.68 3.48 -10.87
CA ALA A 15 24.35 4.68 -11.41
C ALA A 15 24.91 4.54 -12.85
N PRO A 16 24.97 5.66 -13.62
CA PRO A 16 25.40 5.63 -15.02
C PRO A 16 26.75 4.94 -15.20
N LEU A 17 26.79 4.03 -16.18
CA LEU A 17 27.97 3.26 -16.56
C LEU A 17 29.20 4.18 -16.71
N PRO A 18 30.38 3.81 -16.18
CA PRO A 18 31.60 4.52 -16.54
C PRO A 18 31.76 4.51 -18.06
N ILE A 19 32.24 5.65 -18.58
CA ILE A 19 32.46 5.92 -20.01
C ILE A 19 33.59 5.03 -20.53
N TRP A 20 33.29 4.10 -21.44
CA TRP A 20 34.25 3.24 -22.15
C TRP A 20 34.28 3.62 -23.65
N PRO A 21 35.38 3.34 -24.39
CA PRO A 21 36.02 4.29 -25.29
C PRO A 21 35.21 4.75 -26.51
N LYS A 22 35.37 6.04 -26.85
CA LYS A 22 34.50 6.87 -27.71
C LYS A 22 34.81 6.84 -29.22
N THR A 23 35.60 5.91 -29.78
CA THR A 23 36.01 6.03 -31.21
C THR A 23 35.76 4.81 -32.10
N ARG A 24 35.32 5.08 -33.34
CA ARG A 24 35.18 4.09 -34.43
C ARG A 24 36.48 3.34 -34.77
N ALA A 25 37.65 3.90 -34.43
CA ALA A 25 38.95 3.30 -34.69
C ALA A 25 39.28 2.15 -33.71
N ASP A 26 38.80 2.25 -32.46
CA ASP A 26 38.94 1.18 -31.46
C ASP A 26 38.06 -0.04 -31.80
N MET A 27 36.89 0.22 -32.39
CA MET A 27 35.92 -0.79 -32.82
C MET A 27 36.43 -1.67 -33.97
N ALA A 28 37.21 -1.10 -34.90
CA ALA A 28 37.84 -1.85 -35.99
C ALA A 28 38.99 -2.77 -35.51
N THR A 29 39.70 -2.36 -34.45
CA THR A 29 40.78 -3.13 -33.83
C THR A 29 40.23 -4.29 -32.97
N ALA A 30 39.08 -4.09 -32.33
CA ALA A 30 38.33 -5.14 -31.62
C ALA A 30 37.73 -6.19 -32.60
N LEU A 31 37.23 -5.76 -33.76
CA LEU A 31 36.75 -6.64 -34.83
C LEU A 31 37.86 -7.50 -35.45
N ALA A 32 39.11 -7.01 -35.48
CA ALA A 32 40.27 -7.78 -35.94
C ALA A 32 40.75 -8.82 -34.91
N LYS A 33 40.57 -8.58 -33.61
CA LYS A 33 40.79 -9.57 -32.52
C LYS A 33 39.70 -10.64 -32.43
N ARG A 34 38.51 -10.36 -32.95
CA ARG A 34 37.32 -11.24 -33.02
C ARG A 34 37.52 -12.59 -33.75
N ARG A 35 38.68 -12.81 -34.37
CA ARG A 35 39.03 -14.07 -35.07
C ARG A 35 39.91 -15.03 -34.26
N ALA A 36 40.38 -14.67 -33.07
CA ALA A 36 41.34 -15.49 -32.30
C ALA A 36 40.78 -16.16 -31.02
N ALA A 37 39.60 -15.76 -30.49
CA ALA A 37 39.08 -16.23 -29.19
C ALA A 37 37.84 -17.16 -29.25
N ARG A 38 37.56 -17.76 -30.41
CA ARG A 38 36.24 -18.35 -30.75
C ARG A 38 35.93 -19.74 -30.16
N GLY A 39 36.48 -20.10 -29.00
CA GLY A 39 36.35 -21.46 -28.47
C GLY A 39 35.45 -21.67 -27.24
N GLN A 40 35.42 -20.72 -26.30
CA GLN A 40 35.04 -21.04 -24.91
C GLN A 40 33.96 -20.14 -24.29
N PHE A 41 33.69 -18.94 -24.81
CA PHE A 41 32.72 -17.99 -24.24
C PHE A 41 31.66 -17.58 -25.26
N ASP A 42 30.40 -17.51 -24.83
CA ASP A 42 29.28 -17.01 -25.64
C ASP A 42 29.21 -15.48 -25.62
N VAL A 43 29.53 -14.87 -24.48
CA VAL A 43 29.54 -13.42 -24.28
C VAL A 43 30.81 -13.01 -23.53
N VAL A 44 31.51 -12.00 -24.04
CA VAL A 44 32.67 -11.39 -23.36
C VAL A 44 32.29 -9.95 -23.00
N LEU A 45 32.21 -9.65 -21.71
CA LEU A 45 31.89 -8.30 -21.23
C LEU A 45 33.01 -7.33 -21.65
N GLY A 46 32.63 -6.18 -22.20
CA GLY A 46 33.56 -5.20 -22.77
C GLY A 46 33.82 -5.36 -24.27
N GLU A 47 33.53 -6.52 -24.89
CA GLU A 47 33.56 -6.70 -26.35
C GLU A 47 32.17 -6.55 -27.01
N VAL A 48 31.12 -6.53 -26.19
CA VAL A 48 29.71 -6.40 -26.59
C VAL A 48 29.17 -5.07 -26.04
N ALA A 49 28.38 -4.36 -26.85
CA ALA A 49 27.70 -3.14 -26.41
C ALA A 49 26.79 -3.43 -25.21
N ALA A 50 26.81 -2.58 -24.18
CA ALA A 50 26.11 -2.81 -22.92
C ALA A 50 24.62 -3.13 -23.11
N GLU A 51 23.95 -2.42 -24.01
CA GLU A 51 22.53 -2.57 -24.36
C GLU A 51 22.19 -3.96 -24.94
N ALA A 52 23.16 -4.62 -25.57
CA ALA A 52 22.98 -5.91 -26.25
C ALA A 52 23.31 -7.12 -25.36
N VAL A 53 24.01 -6.93 -24.23
CA VAL A 53 24.47 -8.01 -23.35
C VAL A 53 23.28 -8.84 -22.85
N GLY A 54 22.26 -8.19 -22.29
CA GLY A 54 21.07 -8.86 -21.75
C GLY A 54 20.35 -9.73 -22.79
N SER A 55 20.07 -9.15 -23.95
CA SER A 55 19.41 -9.83 -25.07
C SER A 55 20.18 -11.07 -25.55
N LEU A 56 21.51 -10.96 -25.67
CA LEU A 56 22.36 -12.09 -26.10
C LEU A 56 22.39 -13.22 -25.07
N ILE A 57 22.45 -12.91 -23.78
CA ILE A 57 22.40 -13.92 -22.72
C ILE A 57 21.05 -14.64 -22.76
N VAL A 58 19.93 -13.90 -22.80
CA VAL A 58 18.58 -14.48 -22.86
C VAL A 58 18.41 -15.34 -24.12
N GLN A 59 18.96 -14.93 -25.26
CA GLN A 59 18.92 -15.73 -26.49
C GLN A 59 19.68 -17.06 -26.35
N ASN A 60 20.85 -17.06 -25.69
CA ASN A 60 21.58 -18.30 -25.41
C ASN A 60 20.82 -19.19 -24.41
N LEU A 61 20.26 -18.62 -23.35
CA LEU A 61 19.42 -19.35 -22.39
C LEU A 61 18.18 -19.98 -23.06
N ALA A 62 17.56 -19.28 -24.01
CA ALA A 62 16.41 -19.78 -24.76
C ALA A 62 16.75 -20.97 -25.66
N VAL A 63 17.95 -20.97 -26.27
CA VAL A 63 18.35 -21.97 -27.27
C VAL A 63 19.09 -23.15 -26.65
N LYS A 64 20.04 -22.88 -25.75
CA LYS A 64 20.95 -23.87 -25.15
C LYS A 64 20.54 -24.28 -23.74
N GLY A 65 19.73 -23.47 -23.06
CA GLY A 65 19.49 -23.58 -21.62
C GLY A 65 20.57 -22.94 -20.75
N PHE A 66 21.74 -22.58 -21.28
CA PHE A 66 22.84 -21.93 -20.56
C PHE A 66 23.57 -20.89 -21.42
N CYS A 67 24.37 -20.05 -20.77
CA CYS A 67 25.24 -19.05 -21.40
C CYS A 67 26.57 -18.97 -20.64
N VAL A 68 27.69 -19.09 -21.36
CA VAL A 68 29.04 -18.97 -20.78
C VAL A 68 29.59 -17.56 -21.01
N LEU A 69 30.00 -16.89 -19.94
CA LEU A 69 30.46 -15.50 -19.97
C LEU A 69 31.90 -15.34 -19.47
N ASN A 70 32.59 -14.38 -20.07
CA ASN A 70 33.78 -13.79 -19.50
C ASN A 70 33.43 -12.40 -18.93
N PRO A 71 33.34 -12.25 -17.59
CA PRO A 71 33.02 -10.99 -16.94
C PRO A 71 34.20 -10.00 -16.89
N GLY A 72 35.41 -10.41 -17.27
CA GLY A 72 36.59 -9.54 -17.31
C GLY A 72 37.34 -9.41 -15.98
N PHE A 73 37.21 -10.37 -15.07
CA PHE A 73 38.00 -10.40 -13.83
C PHE A 73 39.49 -10.60 -14.15
N THR A 74 40.36 -9.86 -13.44
CA THR A 74 41.81 -10.02 -13.56
C THR A 74 42.31 -11.09 -12.60
N ASP A 75 43.42 -11.76 -12.95
CA ASP A 75 44.03 -12.82 -12.12
C ASP A 75 44.32 -12.35 -10.68
N GLY A 76 44.72 -11.07 -10.52
CA GLY A 76 44.99 -10.49 -9.21
C GLY A 76 43.74 -10.34 -8.34
N VAL A 77 42.57 -10.07 -8.92
CA VAL A 77 41.29 -10.02 -8.19
C VAL A 77 40.83 -11.43 -7.83
N LEU A 78 40.98 -12.39 -8.75
CA LEU A 78 40.62 -13.79 -8.51
C LEU A 78 41.46 -14.42 -7.38
N GLN A 79 42.77 -14.19 -7.35
CA GLN A 79 43.64 -14.70 -6.27
C GLN A 79 43.25 -14.14 -4.90
N LYS A 80 42.88 -12.85 -4.83
CA LYS A 80 42.41 -12.25 -3.59
C LYS A 80 41.04 -12.81 -3.18
N ALA A 81 40.12 -12.99 -4.12
CA ALA A 81 38.82 -13.60 -3.85
C ALA A 81 38.93 -15.06 -3.38
N VAL A 82 39.87 -15.85 -3.92
CA VAL A 82 40.17 -17.21 -3.42
C VAL A 82 40.70 -17.15 -1.98
N LYS A 83 41.56 -16.17 -1.66
CA LYS A 83 42.04 -15.99 -0.29
C LYS A 83 40.91 -15.60 0.66
N ASP A 84 40.07 -14.64 0.26
CA ASP A 84 38.88 -14.25 1.02
C ASP A 84 37.95 -15.47 1.24
N ALA A 85 37.83 -16.34 0.24
CA ALA A 85 37.03 -17.57 0.28
C ALA A 85 37.58 -18.64 1.24
N GLU A 86 38.90 -18.72 1.44
CA GLU A 86 39.54 -19.67 2.36
C GLU A 86 39.32 -19.31 3.84
N GLU A 87 39.04 -18.04 4.13
CA GLU A 87 38.89 -17.50 5.49
C GLU A 87 37.47 -17.63 6.05
N LEU A 88 36.49 -18.11 5.26
CA LEU A 88 35.09 -18.26 5.68
C LEU A 88 34.79 -19.57 6.44
N ASP A 89 33.73 -19.54 7.24
CA ASP A 89 33.22 -20.70 7.99
C ASP A 89 32.38 -21.60 7.08
N TYR A 90 32.93 -22.76 6.71
CA TYR A 90 32.25 -23.75 5.89
C TYR A 90 31.49 -24.79 6.72
N TYR A 91 30.29 -25.14 6.28
CA TYR A 91 29.50 -26.24 6.83
C TYR A 91 29.00 -27.17 5.72
N GLN A 92 28.55 -28.35 6.13
CA GLN A 92 28.00 -29.36 5.24
C GLN A 92 26.48 -29.26 5.23
N VAL A 93 25.87 -29.52 4.07
CA VAL A 93 24.43 -29.55 3.87
C VAL A 93 23.94 -30.95 3.53
N ASN A 94 22.64 -31.18 3.69
CA ASN A 94 22.01 -32.41 3.25
C ASN A 94 22.20 -32.64 1.74
N ARG A 95 22.29 -33.91 1.34
CA ARG A 95 22.43 -34.33 -0.06
C ARG A 95 21.41 -33.69 -1.02
N ALA A 96 20.14 -33.53 -0.61
CA ALA A 96 19.13 -32.91 -1.47
C ALA A 96 19.46 -31.45 -1.78
N VAL A 97 20.07 -30.73 -0.82
CA VAL A 97 20.52 -29.35 -0.97
C VAL A 97 21.75 -29.28 -1.87
N SER A 98 22.77 -30.09 -1.62
CA SER A 98 23.98 -30.08 -2.46
C SER A 98 23.69 -30.49 -3.91
N GLU A 99 22.77 -31.42 -4.14
CA GLU A 99 22.28 -31.78 -5.48
C GLU A 99 21.54 -30.63 -6.20
N GLY A 100 20.94 -29.69 -5.46
CA GLY A 100 20.35 -28.47 -6.01
C GLY A 100 21.36 -27.35 -6.28
N LEU A 101 22.54 -27.42 -5.64
CA LEU A 101 23.65 -26.48 -5.78
C LEU A 101 24.60 -26.91 -6.90
N LEU A 102 25.80 -27.45 -6.64
CA LEU A 102 26.74 -27.90 -7.68
C LEU A 102 27.02 -29.41 -7.59
N GLY A 103 26.13 -30.17 -6.94
CA GLY A 103 26.29 -31.59 -6.71
C GLY A 103 27.18 -31.91 -5.49
N ALA A 104 27.29 -33.21 -5.17
CA ALA A 104 28.00 -33.67 -3.98
C ALA A 104 29.51 -33.35 -3.99
N GLU A 105 30.15 -33.35 -5.17
CA GLU A 105 31.56 -33.01 -5.31
C GLU A 105 31.79 -31.49 -5.39
N GLY A 106 30.93 -30.76 -6.11
CA GLY A 106 31.06 -29.32 -6.34
C GLY A 106 30.64 -28.45 -5.15
N SER A 107 29.67 -28.94 -4.35
CA SER A 107 29.16 -28.31 -3.13
C SER A 107 29.35 -29.24 -1.93
N CYS A 108 30.54 -29.83 -1.80
CA CYS A 108 30.90 -30.69 -0.67
C CYS A 108 30.74 -29.93 0.67
N ARG A 109 31.21 -28.67 0.70
CA ARG A 109 30.92 -27.73 1.79
C ARG A 109 30.54 -26.38 1.23
N ILE A 110 29.73 -25.63 1.99
CA ILE A 110 29.29 -24.30 1.60
C ILE A 110 29.52 -23.28 2.71
N ALA A 111 29.62 -22.02 2.32
CA ALA A 111 29.59 -20.87 3.22
C ALA A 111 28.60 -19.84 2.67
N ASP A 112 27.91 -19.14 3.56
CA ASP A 112 26.98 -18.09 3.17
C ASP A 112 27.72 -16.78 2.95
N LEU A 113 27.30 -16.04 1.91
CA LEU A 113 27.65 -14.63 1.79
C LEU A 113 26.50 -13.81 2.39
N GLU A 114 26.79 -13.04 3.43
CA GLU A 114 25.88 -12.16 4.15
C GLU A 114 25.39 -10.99 3.28
N THR A 115 24.08 -10.74 3.35
CA THR A 115 23.47 -9.48 2.92
C THR A 115 23.25 -8.64 4.17
N GLY A 116 24.13 -7.68 4.43
CA GLY A 116 24.10 -6.93 5.69
C GLY A 116 22.81 -6.14 5.91
N MET A 117 22.27 -6.25 7.12
CA MET A 117 21.71 -5.11 7.90
C MET A 117 21.86 -5.28 9.43
N GLU A 118 22.30 -6.41 10.00
CA GLU A 118 22.31 -6.56 11.48
C GLU A 118 23.60 -7.08 12.17
N ASP A 119 24.74 -7.31 11.52
CA ASP A 119 25.98 -7.65 12.26
C ASP A 119 27.25 -7.00 11.67
N GLU A 120 27.87 -6.09 12.43
CA GLU A 120 29.14 -5.42 12.10
C GLU A 120 30.40 -6.32 12.22
N ALA A 121 30.26 -7.65 12.32
CA ALA A 121 31.34 -8.51 12.81
C ALA A 121 31.98 -9.48 11.80
N ARG A 122 31.50 -9.60 10.55
CA ARG A 122 32.10 -10.52 9.56
C ARG A 122 32.53 -9.81 8.28
N SER A 123 33.84 -9.68 8.12
CA SER A 123 34.49 -9.08 6.95
C SER A 123 34.49 -10.07 5.77
N GLU A 124 33.39 -10.19 5.04
CA GLU A 124 33.46 -10.76 3.70
C GLU A 124 34.42 -9.90 2.89
N GLY A 125 35.55 -10.46 2.48
CA GLY A 125 36.59 -9.68 1.83
C GLY A 125 36.05 -8.90 0.62
N PRO A 126 36.59 -7.70 0.33
CA PRO A 126 36.02 -6.76 -0.65
C PRO A 126 35.93 -7.35 -2.07
N ASN A 127 36.69 -8.40 -2.39
CA ASN A 127 36.71 -9.01 -3.72
C ASN A 127 35.53 -9.96 -3.92
N LEU A 128 35.12 -10.71 -2.89
CA LEU A 128 33.91 -11.53 -2.95
C LEU A 128 32.66 -10.64 -3.08
N LYS A 129 32.61 -9.52 -2.35
CA LYS A 129 31.53 -8.53 -2.50
C LYS A 129 31.46 -7.98 -3.93
N ALA A 130 32.59 -7.67 -4.56
CA ALA A 130 32.62 -7.18 -5.94
C ALA A 130 32.09 -8.22 -6.95
N MET A 131 32.38 -9.51 -6.72
CA MET A 131 31.85 -10.60 -7.55
C MET A 131 30.35 -10.79 -7.32
N ASP A 132 29.89 -10.67 -6.07
CA ASP A 132 28.47 -10.70 -5.73
C ASP A 132 27.69 -9.58 -6.43
N HIS A 133 28.21 -8.35 -6.37
CA HIS A 133 27.65 -7.20 -7.10
C HIS A 133 27.62 -7.42 -8.62
N THR A 134 28.61 -8.12 -9.17
CA THR A 134 28.62 -8.46 -10.61
C THR A 134 27.45 -9.36 -10.96
N MET A 135 27.10 -10.34 -10.12
CA MET A 135 25.90 -11.16 -10.31
C MET A 135 24.62 -10.33 -10.22
N THR A 136 24.51 -9.36 -9.29
CA THR A 136 23.35 -8.44 -9.27
C THR A 136 23.25 -7.62 -10.57
N ARG A 137 24.37 -7.07 -11.05
CA ARG A 137 24.42 -6.27 -12.28
C ARG A 137 23.99 -7.05 -13.52
N ILE A 138 24.37 -8.33 -13.62
CA ILE A 138 23.88 -9.19 -14.70
C ILE A 138 22.36 -9.37 -14.62
N GLY A 139 21.80 -9.50 -13.41
CA GLY A 139 20.34 -9.55 -13.20
C GLY A 139 19.64 -8.35 -13.84
N TYR A 140 20.08 -7.12 -13.55
CA TYR A 140 19.50 -5.92 -14.15
C TYR A 140 19.59 -5.88 -15.68
N LEU A 141 20.66 -6.42 -16.28
CA LEU A 141 20.76 -6.49 -17.73
C LEU A 141 19.77 -7.48 -18.37
N LEU A 142 19.38 -8.52 -17.64
CA LEU A 142 18.46 -9.55 -18.14
C LEU A 142 16.99 -9.16 -18.01
N GLU A 143 16.65 -8.35 -17.00
CA GLU A 143 15.26 -7.98 -16.64
C GLU A 143 14.40 -7.59 -17.85
N PRO A 144 14.83 -6.70 -18.78
CA PRO A 144 13.98 -6.26 -19.89
C PRO A 144 13.66 -7.35 -20.93
N TYR A 145 14.36 -8.49 -20.86
CA TYR A 145 14.31 -9.55 -21.87
C TYR A 145 13.81 -10.88 -21.31
N ILE A 146 13.75 -11.04 -19.99
CA ILE A 146 13.56 -12.33 -19.32
C ILE A 146 12.20 -12.98 -19.61
N ASP A 147 11.16 -12.17 -19.81
CA ASP A 147 9.81 -12.65 -20.13
C ASP A 147 9.78 -13.52 -21.40
N ARG A 148 10.74 -13.31 -22.32
CA ARG A 148 10.88 -14.11 -23.55
C ARG A 148 11.19 -15.58 -23.30
N ILE A 149 11.70 -15.94 -22.12
CA ILE A 149 12.01 -17.31 -21.73
C ILE A 149 11.01 -17.91 -20.72
N GLY A 150 9.88 -17.23 -20.49
CA GLY A 150 8.66 -17.81 -19.91
C GLY A 150 8.51 -17.67 -18.39
N PHE A 151 9.19 -16.71 -17.75
CA PHE A 151 9.01 -16.38 -16.34
C PHE A 151 9.43 -14.93 -16.07
N ASP A 152 8.94 -14.38 -14.95
CA ASP A 152 9.33 -13.09 -14.42
C ASP A 152 10.51 -13.24 -13.45
N MET A 153 11.43 -12.28 -13.46
CA MET A 153 12.55 -12.24 -12.54
C MET A 153 12.43 -11.02 -11.65
N THR A 154 12.33 -11.25 -10.36
CA THR A 154 12.00 -10.20 -9.39
C THR A 154 13.01 -10.12 -8.26
N HIS A 155 13.63 -11.26 -7.90
CA HIS A 155 14.59 -11.34 -6.80
C HIS A 155 15.84 -12.13 -7.19
N ARG A 156 16.93 -11.81 -6.51
CA ARG A 156 18.16 -12.61 -6.49
C ARG A 156 18.42 -13.13 -5.07
N SER A 157 18.79 -14.41 -4.93
CA SER A 157 19.22 -14.96 -3.64
C SER A 157 20.57 -14.39 -3.23
N ALA A 158 20.86 -14.36 -1.93
CA ALA A 158 22.22 -14.19 -1.44
C ALA A 158 23.19 -15.16 -2.14
N GLY A 159 24.46 -14.73 -2.26
CA GLY A 159 25.52 -15.56 -2.80
C GLY A 159 25.86 -16.70 -1.85
N VAL A 160 26.19 -17.86 -2.43
CA VAL A 160 26.61 -19.05 -1.70
C VAL A 160 27.97 -19.45 -2.25
N LEU A 161 28.94 -19.57 -1.37
CA LEU A 161 30.28 -20.03 -1.73
C LEU A 161 30.35 -21.55 -1.62
N ASN A 162 30.72 -22.21 -2.72
CA ASN A 162 30.82 -23.65 -2.83
C ASN A 162 32.29 -24.05 -2.84
N ARG A 163 32.67 -24.95 -1.93
CA ARG A 163 33.98 -25.60 -1.92
C ARG A 163 33.83 -27.02 -2.46
N SER A 164 34.57 -27.29 -3.54
CA SER A 164 34.66 -28.63 -4.10
C SER A 164 35.55 -29.55 -3.26
N GLY A 165 35.25 -30.84 -3.27
CA GLY A 165 35.96 -31.86 -2.51
C GLY A 165 35.52 -33.28 -2.91
N GLU A 166 36.00 -34.28 -2.16
CA GLU A 166 35.50 -35.65 -2.31
C GLU A 166 34.07 -35.75 -1.76
N ALA A 167 33.19 -36.45 -2.48
CA ALA A 167 31.82 -36.66 -2.03
C ALA A 167 31.81 -37.55 -0.77
N GLU A 168 31.33 -37.02 0.35
CA GLU A 168 31.18 -37.79 1.58
C GLU A 168 29.96 -38.74 1.51
N GLU A 169 30.10 -39.96 2.04
CA GLU A 169 29.01 -40.98 1.99
C GLU A 169 27.84 -40.65 2.92
N GLU A 170 28.09 -39.98 4.05
CA GLU A 170 27.07 -39.55 5.01
C GLU A 170 26.98 -38.03 5.03
N THR A 171 25.77 -37.49 4.82
CA THR A 171 25.45 -36.06 4.95
C THR A 171 24.49 -35.83 6.12
N PRO A 172 24.45 -34.62 6.72
CA PRO A 172 23.49 -34.28 7.76
C PRO A 172 22.03 -34.56 7.34
N PHE A 173 21.17 -34.89 8.32
CA PHE A 173 19.73 -35.03 8.08
C PHE A 173 19.07 -33.66 7.87
N LEU A 174 18.04 -33.62 7.01
CA LEU A 174 17.17 -32.44 6.90
C LEU A 174 16.55 -32.11 8.26
N ASN A 175 16.56 -30.83 8.58
CA ASN A 175 15.88 -30.24 9.73
C ASN A 175 15.12 -28.98 9.30
N GLU A 176 14.28 -28.46 10.19
CA GLU A 176 13.36 -27.36 9.92
C GLU A 176 14.10 -26.06 9.57
N LEU A 177 15.27 -25.81 10.16
CA LEU A 177 16.08 -24.61 9.88
C LEU A 177 16.70 -24.66 8.48
N GLU A 178 17.34 -25.78 8.13
CA GLU A 178 17.94 -25.99 6.82
C GLU A 178 16.88 -25.94 5.71
N VAL A 179 15.74 -26.59 5.92
CA VAL A 179 14.63 -26.56 4.96
C VAL A 179 14.03 -25.18 4.81
N SER A 180 13.83 -24.44 5.90
CA SER A 180 13.31 -23.05 5.83
C SER A 180 14.17 -22.15 4.94
N LYS A 181 15.48 -22.36 4.98
CA LYS A 181 16.43 -21.61 4.16
C LYS A 181 16.35 -21.97 2.67
N TRP A 182 16.35 -23.26 2.34
CA TRP A 182 16.51 -23.73 0.96
C TRP A 182 15.20 -23.91 0.20
N GLN A 183 14.11 -24.25 0.88
CA GLN A 183 12.82 -24.52 0.24
C GLN A 183 12.31 -23.30 -0.54
N SER A 184 12.36 -22.10 0.05
CA SER A 184 11.94 -20.86 -0.64
C SER A 184 12.72 -20.62 -1.93
N GLN A 185 14.04 -20.81 -1.89
CA GLN A 185 14.92 -20.64 -3.05
C GLN A 185 14.61 -21.68 -4.12
N PHE A 186 14.53 -22.95 -3.76
CA PHE A 186 14.33 -24.03 -4.72
C PHE A 186 12.91 -24.07 -5.31
N LEU A 187 11.89 -23.55 -4.62
CA LEU A 187 10.56 -23.39 -5.20
C LEU A 187 10.51 -22.24 -6.23
N ARG A 188 11.32 -21.19 -6.05
CA ARG A 188 11.23 -19.93 -6.83
C ARG A 188 12.32 -19.76 -7.89
N HIS A 189 13.46 -20.45 -7.77
CA HIS A 189 14.57 -20.29 -8.70
C HIS A 189 14.22 -20.72 -10.13
N ARG A 190 14.72 -19.95 -11.08
CA ARG A 190 14.60 -20.23 -12.52
C ARG A 190 15.95 -20.25 -13.21
N LEU A 191 16.83 -19.33 -12.80
CA LEU A 191 18.21 -19.31 -13.24
C LEU A 191 19.16 -19.49 -12.06
N MET A 192 20.28 -20.13 -12.33
CA MET A 192 21.45 -20.11 -11.46
C MET A 192 22.57 -19.38 -12.17
N VAL A 193 23.25 -18.49 -11.47
CA VAL A 193 24.47 -17.81 -11.91
C VAL A 193 25.63 -18.31 -11.06
N ILE A 194 26.72 -18.67 -11.72
CA ILE A 194 27.91 -19.26 -11.09
C ILE A 194 29.15 -18.51 -11.56
N ILE A 195 30.04 -18.14 -10.64
CA ILE A 195 31.38 -17.62 -10.91
C ILE A 195 32.39 -18.64 -10.38
N PHE A 196 33.22 -19.20 -11.26
CA PHE A 196 34.29 -20.12 -10.88
C PHE A 196 35.53 -19.33 -10.45
N LEU A 197 35.94 -19.44 -9.19
CA LEU A 197 37.08 -18.70 -8.64
C LEU A 197 38.43 -19.40 -8.88
N GLY A 198 38.42 -20.74 -8.91
CA GLY A 198 39.64 -21.55 -8.96
C GLY A 198 40.12 -21.96 -7.56
N PRO A 199 41.41 -22.31 -7.39
CA PRO A 199 42.52 -22.15 -8.34
C PRO A 199 42.60 -23.24 -9.43
N LYS A 200 41.94 -24.38 -9.23
CA LYS A 200 41.98 -25.49 -10.20
C LYS A 200 40.85 -25.38 -11.24
N PRO A 201 41.09 -25.78 -12.50
CA PRO A 201 40.00 -25.94 -13.46
C PRO A 201 39.13 -27.16 -13.10
N GLY A 202 37.94 -27.21 -13.69
CA GLY A 202 36.96 -28.27 -13.44
C GLY A 202 36.06 -28.54 -14.64
N THR A 203 35.01 -29.32 -14.42
CA THR A 203 33.98 -29.63 -15.42
C THR A 203 32.61 -29.41 -14.81
N LEU A 204 31.78 -28.59 -15.46
CA LEU A 204 30.36 -28.44 -15.15
C LEU A 204 29.56 -29.28 -16.15
N GLU A 205 28.89 -30.32 -15.66
CA GLU A 205 28.00 -31.18 -16.45
C GLU A 205 26.56 -30.69 -16.32
N LEU A 206 25.88 -30.56 -17.46
CA LEU A 206 24.48 -30.11 -17.55
C LEU A 206 23.63 -31.16 -18.27
N GLU A 207 22.50 -31.55 -17.69
CA GLU A 207 21.60 -32.56 -18.28
C GLU A 207 20.13 -32.13 -18.13
N PRO A 208 19.34 -32.07 -19.21
CA PRO A 208 17.92 -31.67 -19.12
C PRO A 208 17.06 -32.69 -18.37
N PHE A 209 16.14 -32.23 -17.50
CA PHE A 209 15.29 -33.11 -16.68
C PHE A 209 14.26 -33.94 -17.47
N ASP A 210 13.85 -33.48 -18.66
CA ASP A 210 12.72 -34.04 -19.42
C ASP A 210 13.14 -35.03 -20.53
N THR A 211 14.43 -35.32 -20.67
CA THR A 211 14.96 -36.25 -21.68
C THR A 211 15.79 -37.34 -21.01
N ALA A 212 15.17 -38.49 -20.76
CA ALA A 212 15.76 -39.63 -20.05
C ALA A 212 17.00 -40.27 -20.75
N ASP A 213 17.35 -39.83 -21.95
CA ASP A 213 18.46 -40.35 -22.77
C ASP A 213 19.35 -39.24 -23.36
N ALA A 214 19.31 -38.01 -22.85
CA ALA A 214 20.16 -36.93 -23.35
C ALA A 214 21.60 -37.08 -22.82
N GLU A 215 22.59 -37.06 -23.71
CA GLU A 215 23.99 -37.03 -23.26
C GLU A 215 24.28 -35.73 -22.49
N PRO A 216 24.92 -35.80 -21.31
CA PRO A 216 25.24 -34.63 -20.51
C PRO A 216 26.19 -33.71 -21.26
N HIS A 217 25.91 -32.41 -21.22
CA HIS A 217 26.75 -31.39 -21.82
C HIS A 217 27.83 -30.95 -20.84
N SER A 218 29.10 -31.18 -21.16
CA SER A 218 30.24 -30.82 -20.29
C SER A 218 30.88 -29.50 -20.69
N ILE A 219 30.93 -28.55 -19.76
CA ILE A 219 31.61 -27.25 -19.89
C ILE A 219 32.91 -27.30 -19.09
N LYS A 220 34.05 -27.09 -19.74
CA LYS A 220 35.35 -26.98 -19.05
C LYS A 220 35.45 -25.62 -18.35
N THR A 221 35.46 -25.64 -17.02
CA THR A 221 35.46 -24.43 -16.18
C THR A 221 36.88 -23.96 -15.91
N SER A 222 37.11 -22.64 -15.97
CA SER A 222 38.38 -21.99 -15.64
C SER A 222 38.17 -20.83 -14.67
N PRO A 223 39.18 -20.44 -13.87
CA PRO A 223 39.10 -19.26 -13.00
C PRO A 223 38.62 -18.02 -13.75
N GLY A 224 37.67 -17.28 -13.16
CA GLY A 224 37.06 -16.09 -13.74
C GLY A 224 35.92 -16.35 -14.72
N MET A 225 35.63 -17.60 -15.07
CA MET A 225 34.48 -17.95 -15.91
C MET A 225 33.17 -17.76 -15.14
N MET A 226 32.17 -17.16 -15.80
CA MET A 226 30.81 -17.08 -15.30
C MET A 226 29.86 -17.92 -16.16
N VAL A 227 28.93 -18.64 -15.56
CA VAL A 227 27.91 -19.43 -16.26
C VAL A 227 26.54 -19.07 -15.73
N LEU A 228 25.60 -18.77 -16.62
CA LEU A 228 24.18 -18.68 -16.31
C LEU A 228 23.46 -19.88 -16.91
N LEU A 229 22.59 -20.54 -16.14
CA LEU A 229 21.88 -21.74 -16.59
C LEU A 229 20.42 -21.78 -16.11
N ARG A 230 19.55 -22.42 -16.90
CA ARG A 230 18.14 -22.75 -16.61
C ARG A 230 18.06 -23.88 -15.57
N ALA A 231 18.22 -23.53 -14.30
CA ALA A 231 18.22 -24.47 -13.19
C ALA A 231 16.85 -25.14 -12.98
N ASP A 232 15.78 -24.56 -13.53
CA ASP A 232 14.45 -25.16 -13.59
C ASP A 232 14.31 -26.26 -14.65
N LYS A 233 15.22 -26.33 -15.62
CA LYS A 233 15.15 -27.26 -16.77
C LYS A 233 16.29 -28.26 -16.83
N MET A 234 17.42 -27.96 -16.22
CA MET A 234 18.62 -28.78 -16.29
C MET A 234 19.13 -29.09 -14.90
N SER A 235 19.54 -30.34 -14.71
CA SER A 235 20.43 -30.73 -13.63
C SER A 235 21.84 -30.26 -13.93
N HIS A 236 22.61 -30.02 -12.88
CA HIS A 236 23.95 -29.45 -12.99
C HIS A 236 24.85 -30.00 -11.88
N LYS A 237 26.06 -30.42 -12.25
CA LYS A 237 27.06 -30.96 -11.32
C LYS A 237 28.44 -30.45 -11.69
N HIS A 238 29.21 -30.02 -10.69
CA HIS A 238 30.58 -29.56 -10.88
C HIS A 238 31.55 -30.55 -10.24
N SER A 239 32.59 -30.91 -10.97
CA SER A 239 33.68 -31.78 -10.50
C SER A 239 35.03 -31.16 -10.78
N THR A 240 35.97 -31.38 -9.86
CA THR A 240 37.33 -30.84 -9.89
C THR A 240 38.31 -31.91 -9.41
N SER A 241 39.58 -31.80 -9.82
CA SER A 241 40.65 -32.70 -9.33
C SER A 241 41.18 -32.28 -7.95
N GLY A 242 40.31 -31.75 -7.09
CA GLY A 242 40.58 -31.26 -5.73
C GLY A 242 40.18 -29.81 -5.51
N ASP A 243 40.44 -29.30 -4.30
CA ASP A 243 39.87 -28.06 -3.77
C ASP A 243 39.90 -26.87 -4.76
N SER A 244 38.71 -26.35 -5.01
CA SER A 244 38.42 -25.19 -5.83
C SER A 244 37.12 -24.56 -5.34
N PHE A 245 36.98 -23.25 -5.56
CA PHE A 245 35.85 -22.46 -5.08
C PHE A 245 34.99 -21.93 -6.23
N ALA A 246 33.68 -21.86 -6.01
CA ALA A 246 32.73 -21.22 -6.91
C ALA A 246 31.67 -20.46 -6.13
N VAL A 247 31.36 -19.23 -6.54
CA VAL A 247 30.23 -18.47 -5.99
C VAL A 247 29.01 -18.73 -6.85
N SER A 248 27.89 -19.10 -6.23
CA SER A 248 26.62 -19.30 -6.92
C SER A 248 25.50 -18.47 -6.32
N SER A 249 24.52 -18.11 -7.14
CA SER A 249 23.31 -17.42 -6.70
C SER A 249 22.15 -17.75 -7.64
N PHE A 250 20.91 -17.58 -7.19
CA PHE A 250 19.71 -17.85 -7.96
C PHE A 250 18.97 -16.57 -8.33
N TYR A 251 18.48 -16.50 -9.56
CA TYR A 251 17.44 -15.55 -9.95
C TYR A 251 16.06 -16.22 -9.86
N MET A 252 15.13 -15.51 -9.23
CA MET A 252 13.86 -16.05 -8.73
C MET A 252 12.66 -15.17 -9.16
N THR A 253 11.48 -15.78 -9.19
CA THR A 253 10.18 -15.11 -9.40
C THR A 253 9.53 -14.71 -8.07
N ASP A 254 8.63 -13.72 -8.07
CA ASP A 254 7.83 -13.30 -6.91
C ASP A 254 6.76 -14.31 -6.57
N VAL A 255 6.16 -14.86 -7.63
CA VAL A 255 4.99 -15.67 -7.46
C VAL A 255 5.47 -17.10 -7.35
N VAL A 256 5.32 -17.66 -6.14
CA VAL A 256 5.13 -19.11 -6.02
C VAL A 256 3.82 -19.38 -6.76
N LYS A 257 3.85 -19.58 -8.09
CA LYS A 257 2.70 -20.00 -8.91
C LYS A 257 2.30 -21.42 -8.52
N LYS A 258 1.90 -21.62 -7.26
CA LYS A 258 1.31 -22.84 -6.71
C LYS A 258 -0.14 -23.00 -7.21
N ARG A 259 -0.68 -22.06 -7.99
CA ARG A 259 -2.13 -21.87 -8.22
C ARG A 259 -2.60 -21.91 -9.67
N ALA A 260 -2.03 -22.78 -10.49
CA ALA A 260 -2.73 -23.18 -11.72
C ALA A 260 -2.86 -24.71 -11.74
N PRO A 261 -4.08 -25.27 -11.88
CA PRO A 261 -4.31 -26.71 -11.97
C PRO A 261 -3.53 -27.35 -13.13
N GLU A 262 -3.18 -26.57 -14.15
CA GLU A 262 -2.43 -27.02 -15.34
C GLU A 262 -1.23 -26.11 -15.71
N GLY A 263 -0.74 -25.28 -14.78
CA GLY A 263 0.28 -24.25 -15.10
C GLY A 263 1.32 -23.96 -14.02
N GLY A 264 1.38 -24.75 -12.94
CA GLY A 264 2.45 -24.63 -11.95
C GLY A 264 3.81 -25.05 -12.53
N PHE A 265 4.89 -24.38 -12.11
CA PHE A 265 6.23 -24.79 -12.50
C PHE A 265 6.54 -26.19 -11.96
N LYS A 266 7.10 -27.05 -12.81
CA LYS A 266 7.54 -28.39 -12.41
C LYS A 266 8.66 -28.26 -11.38
N LEU A 267 8.46 -28.84 -10.21
CA LEU A 267 9.49 -28.87 -9.16
C LEU A 267 10.73 -29.63 -9.64
N THR A 268 11.91 -29.07 -9.37
CA THR A 268 13.19 -29.77 -9.55
C THR A 268 13.29 -30.97 -8.60
N PRO A 269 14.11 -31.99 -8.88
CA PRO A 269 14.27 -33.15 -8.00
C PRO A 269 14.57 -32.77 -6.54
N SER A 270 15.52 -31.85 -6.31
CA SER A 270 15.84 -31.34 -4.96
C SER A 270 14.65 -30.64 -4.31
N ALA A 271 13.93 -29.78 -5.04
CA ALA A 271 12.74 -29.12 -4.52
C ALA A 271 11.65 -30.10 -4.11
N LYS A 272 11.46 -31.20 -4.86
CA LYS A 272 10.49 -32.25 -4.53
C LYS A 272 10.84 -32.98 -3.25
N VAL A 273 12.09 -33.42 -3.10
CA VAL A 273 12.56 -34.12 -1.89
C VAL A 273 12.36 -33.26 -0.65
N ILE A 274 12.72 -31.97 -0.74
CA ILE A 274 12.52 -31.02 0.35
C ILE A 274 11.02 -30.80 0.63
N GLU A 275 10.17 -30.57 -0.38
CA GLU A 275 8.73 -30.37 -0.19
C GLU A 275 8.05 -31.61 0.42
N GLU A 276 8.37 -32.82 -0.04
CA GLU A 276 7.82 -34.07 0.49
C GLU A 276 8.22 -34.29 1.95
N TRP A 277 9.47 -34.00 2.30
CA TRP A 277 9.93 -34.03 3.69
C TRP A 277 9.18 -33.01 4.54
N THR A 278 9.06 -31.77 4.07
CA THR A 278 8.32 -30.70 4.76
C THR A 278 6.88 -31.10 5.03
N LEU A 279 6.16 -31.58 4.02
CA LEU A 279 4.75 -31.96 4.15
C LEU A 279 4.55 -33.11 5.13
N ARG A 280 5.45 -34.09 5.16
CA ARG A 280 5.44 -35.18 6.15
C ARG A 280 5.70 -34.65 7.55
N ARG A 281 6.70 -33.78 7.71
CA ARG A 281 7.06 -33.21 9.00
C ARG A 281 5.94 -32.33 9.57
N LEU A 282 5.31 -31.49 8.76
CA LEU A 282 4.13 -30.71 9.15
C LEU A 282 2.97 -31.61 9.60
N GLN A 283 2.76 -32.75 8.93
CA GLN A 283 1.72 -33.71 9.30
C GLN A 283 2.00 -34.36 10.67
N GLU A 284 3.26 -34.73 10.94
CA GLU A 284 3.69 -35.28 12.23
C GLU A 284 3.47 -34.26 13.36
N LEU A 285 3.86 -33.00 13.14
CA LEU A 285 3.64 -31.92 14.09
C LEU A 285 2.14 -31.72 14.38
N LYS A 286 1.29 -31.70 13.34
CA LYS A 286 -0.16 -31.54 13.51
C LYS A 286 -0.79 -32.72 14.24
N ALA A 287 -0.32 -33.94 13.96
CA ALA A 287 -0.79 -35.14 14.63
C ALA A 287 -0.48 -35.10 16.12
N ALA A 288 0.67 -34.56 16.51
CA ALA A 288 1.15 -34.45 17.89
C ALA A 288 0.43 -33.37 18.73
N GLU A 289 -0.23 -32.37 18.12
CA GLU A 289 -0.95 -31.33 18.87
C GLU A 289 -2.13 -31.92 19.66
N ASP A 290 -2.10 -31.88 21.00
CA ASP A 290 -3.25 -32.20 21.83
C ASP A 290 -4.30 -31.08 21.81
N PHE A 291 -5.58 -31.46 21.87
CA PHE A 291 -6.69 -30.49 21.87
C PHE A 291 -6.63 -29.57 23.09
N GLY A 292 -6.40 -28.28 22.86
CA GLY A 292 -6.56 -27.23 23.88
C GLY A 292 -5.29 -26.87 24.67
N VAL A 293 -4.12 -27.42 24.34
CA VAL A 293 -2.83 -27.01 24.93
C VAL A 293 -1.80 -26.77 23.83
N PRO A 294 -1.55 -25.52 23.42
CA PRO A 294 -0.54 -25.24 22.42
C PRO A 294 0.86 -25.40 23.03
N THR A 295 1.47 -26.57 22.85
CA THR A 295 2.92 -26.76 23.04
C THR A 295 3.59 -26.63 21.68
N TRP A 296 4.06 -25.44 21.35
CA TRP A 296 4.94 -25.25 20.19
C TRP A 296 6.39 -25.35 20.65
N ASP A 297 7.19 -26.14 19.96
CA ASP A 297 8.62 -26.24 20.24
C ASP A 297 9.30 -24.92 19.83
N PRO A 298 9.91 -24.17 20.76
CA PRO A 298 10.57 -22.90 20.44
C PRO A 298 11.78 -23.07 19.51
N GLU A 299 12.32 -24.29 19.34
CA GLU A 299 13.38 -24.55 18.37
C GLU A 299 12.87 -24.59 16.92
N ILE A 300 11.57 -24.83 16.72
CA ILE A 300 10.95 -24.83 15.39
C ILE A 300 10.49 -23.41 15.06
N PRO A 301 10.88 -22.83 13.91
CA PRO A 301 10.44 -21.49 13.53
C PRO A 301 8.91 -21.38 13.55
N ASP A 302 8.36 -20.29 14.12
CA ASP A 302 6.91 -20.00 14.14
C ASP A 302 6.26 -20.13 12.76
N GLY A 303 7.09 -19.94 11.74
CA GLY A 303 6.71 -20.13 10.38
C GLY A 303 6.08 -21.48 10.04
N TRP A 304 6.66 -22.54 10.58
CA TRP A 304 6.19 -23.90 10.41
C TRP A 304 4.82 -24.10 11.02
N ARG A 305 4.51 -23.42 12.13
CA ARG A 305 3.21 -23.50 12.79
C ARG A 305 2.11 -22.99 11.86
N LYS A 306 2.33 -21.84 11.23
CA LYS A 306 1.40 -21.28 10.24
C LYS A 306 1.28 -22.18 9.02
N ALA A 307 2.40 -22.62 8.44
CA ALA A 307 2.38 -23.55 7.30
C ALA A 307 1.63 -24.85 7.62
N MET A 308 1.83 -25.39 8.83
CA MET A 308 1.15 -26.57 9.34
C MET A 308 -0.36 -26.33 9.44
N ASN A 309 -0.79 -25.24 10.08
CA ASN A 309 -2.20 -24.93 10.30
C ASN A 309 -2.94 -24.55 9.01
N GLN A 310 -2.23 -24.05 8.00
CA GLN A 310 -2.75 -23.82 6.65
C GLN A 310 -2.89 -25.12 5.86
N THR A 311 -2.00 -26.09 6.08
CA THR A 311 -1.97 -27.35 5.31
C THR A 311 -2.88 -28.42 5.93
N TYR A 312 -2.92 -28.51 7.25
CA TYR A 312 -3.60 -29.56 7.99
C TYR A 312 -4.46 -28.98 9.11
N HIS A 313 -5.69 -29.47 9.22
CA HIS A 313 -6.66 -29.02 10.21
C HIS A 313 -6.99 -30.14 11.20
N LYS A 314 -7.23 -29.76 12.46
CA LYS A 314 -7.61 -30.68 13.54
C LYS A 314 -8.65 -30.00 14.43
N GLY A 315 -9.85 -30.56 14.54
CA GLY A 315 -10.94 -30.02 15.38
C GLY A 315 -12.33 -30.21 14.82
N GLN A 316 -13.34 -29.93 15.66
CA GLN A 316 -14.72 -29.86 15.18
C GLN A 316 -14.90 -28.55 14.40
N MET A 317 -15.26 -28.68 13.13
CA MET A 317 -15.50 -27.55 12.26
C MET A 317 -16.96 -27.51 11.83
N THR A 318 -17.47 -26.31 11.60
CA THR A 318 -18.75 -26.09 10.93
C THR A 318 -18.47 -25.81 9.46
N GLY A 319 -18.95 -26.66 8.56
CA GLY A 319 -18.86 -26.44 7.13
C GLY A 319 -19.97 -25.51 6.65
N VAL A 320 -19.61 -24.54 5.81
CA VAL A 320 -20.55 -23.68 5.09
C VAL A 320 -20.86 -24.37 3.76
N GLY A 321 -22.04 -24.99 3.68
CA GLY A 321 -22.44 -25.83 2.55
C GLY A 321 -23.32 -25.12 1.51
N GLY A 322 -23.77 -23.90 1.80
CA GLY A 322 -24.62 -23.16 0.87
C GLY A 322 -24.78 -21.71 1.26
N VAL A 323 -25.06 -20.89 0.26
CA VAL A 323 -25.16 -19.42 0.36
C VAL A 323 -26.37 -18.97 -0.44
N GLY A 324 -27.08 -17.99 0.09
CA GLY A 324 -28.16 -17.27 -0.60
C GLY A 324 -28.05 -15.80 -0.26
N VAL A 325 -28.00 -14.95 -1.29
CA VAL A 325 -27.73 -13.52 -1.13
C VAL A 325 -28.61 -12.68 -2.04
N HIS A 326 -28.84 -11.45 -1.63
CA HIS A 326 -29.39 -10.43 -2.49
C HIS A 326 -28.74 -9.10 -2.10
N TYR A 327 -27.83 -8.64 -2.96
CA TYR A 327 -27.13 -7.37 -2.86
C TYR A 327 -27.54 -6.47 -4.03
N ILE A 328 -27.02 -5.25 -4.06
CA ILE A 328 -27.18 -4.40 -5.24
C ILE A 328 -26.58 -5.09 -6.48
N GLY A 329 -27.38 -5.18 -7.55
CA GLY A 329 -26.98 -5.72 -8.84
C GLY A 329 -26.80 -7.23 -8.94
N THR A 330 -26.95 -8.01 -7.85
CA THR A 330 -26.71 -9.47 -7.91
C THR A 330 -27.43 -10.28 -6.84
N TYR A 331 -27.74 -11.54 -7.21
CA TYR A 331 -28.30 -12.60 -6.36
C TYR A 331 -27.30 -13.73 -6.10
N ASP A 332 -26.07 -13.58 -6.61
CA ASP A 332 -25.02 -14.57 -6.57
C ASP A 332 -23.75 -13.97 -5.95
N PHE A 333 -23.12 -14.71 -5.04
CA PHE A 333 -21.97 -14.20 -4.30
C PHE A 333 -20.66 -14.27 -5.11
N ASP A 334 -20.55 -15.17 -6.10
CA ASP A 334 -19.40 -15.18 -7.01
C ASP A 334 -19.40 -13.92 -7.88
N ASP A 335 -20.55 -13.55 -8.45
CA ASP A 335 -20.70 -12.30 -9.20
C ASP A 335 -20.39 -11.07 -8.31
N PHE A 336 -20.90 -11.09 -7.07
CA PHE A 336 -20.60 -10.06 -6.08
C PHE A 336 -19.11 -9.95 -5.77
N PHE A 337 -18.45 -11.07 -5.51
CA PHE A 337 -17.02 -11.11 -5.16
C PHE A 337 -16.15 -10.62 -6.33
N ASN A 338 -16.46 -11.05 -7.56
CA ASN A 338 -15.76 -10.59 -8.76
C ASN A 338 -15.94 -9.09 -9.01
N ALA A 339 -17.13 -8.55 -8.73
CA ALA A 339 -17.35 -7.11 -8.80
C ALA A 339 -16.45 -6.38 -7.77
N PHE A 340 -16.36 -6.90 -6.54
CA PHE A 340 -15.50 -6.33 -5.48
C PHE A 340 -14.02 -6.27 -5.85
N SER A 341 -13.50 -7.23 -6.63
CA SER A 341 -12.13 -7.19 -7.14
C SER A 341 -11.85 -5.97 -8.03
N HIS A 342 -12.90 -5.29 -8.54
CA HIS A 342 -12.78 -4.04 -9.31
C HIS A 342 -13.04 -2.79 -8.47
N GLY A 343 -13.44 -2.94 -7.21
CA GLY A 343 -13.66 -1.84 -6.28
C GLY A 343 -14.80 -0.86 -6.62
N PRO A 344 -16.04 -1.31 -6.93
CA PRO A 344 -17.16 -0.43 -7.26
C PRO A 344 -17.68 0.32 -6.02
N ASP A 345 -18.00 1.60 -6.19
CA ASP A 345 -18.77 2.40 -5.24
C ASP A 345 -20.26 2.35 -5.62
N TYR A 346 -21.07 1.69 -4.81
CA TYR A 346 -22.50 1.49 -5.09
C TYR A 346 -23.41 2.57 -4.49
N ALA A 347 -22.87 3.58 -3.81
CA ALA A 347 -23.69 4.56 -3.12
C ALA A 347 -24.35 5.54 -4.11
N THR A 348 -25.69 5.58 -4.09
CA THR A 348 -26.54 6.41 -4.95
C THR A 348 -27.39 7.35 -4.11
N GLU A 349 -27.91 8.41 -4.74
CA GLU A 349 -28.96 9.22 -4.09
C GLU A 349 -30.22 8.38 -3.83
N VAL A 350 -31.02 8.79 -2.84
CA VAL A 350 -32.28 8.12 -2.49
C VAL A 350 -33.24 8.08 -3.70
N PRO A 351 -33.62 6.89 -4.19
CA PRO A 351 -34.56 6.80 -5.30
C PRO A 351 -35.95 7.30 -4.91
N ILE A 352 -36.60 8.07 -5.79
CA ILE A 352 -37.98 8.54 -5.59
C ILE A 352 -38.98 7.39 -5.37
N ALA A 353 -38.66 6.19 -5.88
CA ALA A 353 -39.44 4.98 -5.68
C ALA A 353 -39.45 4.50 -4.22
N ARG A 354 -38.48 4.92 -3.39
CA ARG A 354 -38.45 4.64 -1.95
C ARG A 354 -39.26 5.68 -1.19
N TRP A 355 -38.91 6.95 -1.33
CA TRP A 355 -39.69 8.10 -0.85
C TRP A 355 -39.17 9.39 -1.49
N ASN A 356 -39.92 10.48 -1.33
CA ASN A 356 -39.46 11.82 -1.72
C ASN A 356 -38.44 12.35 -0.69
N HIS A 357 -37.16 12.35 -1.04
CA HIS A 357 -36.11 12.72 -0.10
C HIS A 357 -35.96 14.23 0.11
N ASP A 358 -36.38 15.05 -0.86
CA ASP A 358 -36.36 16.52 -0.78
C ASP A 358 -37.14 17.03 0.45
N ASP A 359 -38.19 16.30 0.86
CA ASP A 359 -39.00 16.64 2.03
C ASP A 359 -38.23 16.55 3.35
N MET A 360 -37.09 15.84 3.38
CA MET A 360 -36.29 15.56 4.57
C MET A 360 -34.84 16.07 4.47
N TYR A 361 -34.35 16.30 3.26
CA TYR A 361 -32.98 16.73 3.02
C TYR A 361 -32.76 18.20 3.43
N ASP A 362 -31.64 18.46 4.10
CA ASP A 362 -31.13 19.79 4.41
C ASP A 362 -29.61 19.68 4.53
N PRO A 363 -28.82 20.36 3.67
CA PRO A 363 -27.35 20.27 3.71
C PRO A 363 -26.74 20.88 4.97
N ASP A 364 -27.50 21.65 5.77
CA ASP A 364 -27.08 22.14 7.07
C ASP A 364 -26.85 20.97 8.05
N PRO A 365 -25.63 20.78 8.59
CA PRO A 365 -25.34 19.75 9.59
C PRO A 365 -26.29 19.81 10.80
N GLU A 366 -26.73 21.01 11.19
CA GLU A 366 -27.65 21.24 12.31
C GLU A 366 -29.15 21.13 11.91
N GLY A 367 -29.44 20.75 10.67
CA GLY A 367 -30.79 20.52 10.16
C GLY A 367 -31.57 19.45 10.94
N TRP A 368 -30.89 18.56 11.67
CA TRP A 368 -31.52 17.57 12.55
C TRP A 368 -32.45 18.20 13.60
N GLN A 369 -32.17 19.43 14.05
CA GLN A 369 -33.02 20.18 14.98
C GLN A 369 -34.41 20.48 14.37
N ARG A 370 -34.49 20.52 13.05
CA ARG A 370 -35.72 20.68 12.25
C ARG A 370 -36.30 19.34 11.77
N GLY A 371 -35.76 18.22 12.25
CA GLY A 371 -36.11 16.88 11.78
C GLY A 371 -35.61 16.59 10.36
N LYS A 372 -34.56 17.27 9.90
CA LYS A 372 -33.95 17.09 8.57
C LYS A 372 -32.67 16.24 8.63
N THR A 373 -32.16 15.85 7.47
CA THR A 373 -30.92 15.07 7.33
C THR A 373 -30.04 15.65 6.23
N TYR A 374 -28.73 15.72 6.46
CA TYR A 374 -27.74 16.12 5.47
C TYR A 374 -27.28 14.96 4.57
N CYS A 375 -27.67 13.73 4.90
CA CYS A 375 -27.25 12.55 4.15
C CYS A 375 -28.25 12.24 3.05
N LYS A 376 -27.77 12.19 1.81
CA LYS A 376 -28.57 11.84 0.62
C LYS A 376 -28.14 10.57 -0.11
N HIS A 377 -26.99 9.97 0.24
CA HIS A 377 -26.45 8.80 -0.44
C HIS A 377 -26.52 7.53 0.42
N LEU A 378 -27.04 6.45 -0.14
CA LEU A 378 -27.11 5.11 0.47
C LEU A 378 -26.96 4.06 -0.62
N VAL A 379 -26.95 2.78 -0.22
CA VAL A 379 -26.97 1.66 -1.17
C VAL A 379 -28.34 1.00 -1.13
N PHE A 380 -29.03 0.94 -2.28
CA PHE A 380 -30.35 0.35 -2.39
C PHE A 380 -30.31 -0.91 -3.26
N MET A 381 -31.01 -1.95 -2.83
CA MET A 381 -31.19 -3.15 -3.62
C MET A 381 -32.46 -3.03 -4.48
N GLU A 382 -32.46 -3.76 -5.59
CA GLU A 382 -33.61 -3.85 -6.49
C GLU A 382 -34.61 -4.93 -6.01
N GLY A 383 -35.86 -4.87 -6.47
CA GLY A 383 -36.82 -5.97 -6.29
C GLY A 383 -37.30 -6.22 -4.85
N THR A 384 -37.22 -5.25 -3.93
CA THR A 384 -37.75 -5.37 -2.56
C THR A 384 -39.28 -5.52 -2.51
N ASP A 385 -39.96 -5.18 -3.59
CA ASP A 385 -41.40 -5.35 -3.81
C ASP A 385 -41.78 -6.73 -4.39
N LEU A 386 -40.81 -7.51 -4.88
CA LEU A 386 -41.03 -8.83 -5.48
C LEU A 386 -41.09 -9.94 -4.42
N PHE A 387 -41.88 -10.98 -4.69
CA PHE A 387 -41.95 -12.20 -3.86
C PHE A 387 -42.72 -13.33 -4.54
N ASP A 388 -42.18 -14.55 -4.58
CA ASP A 388 -42.90 -15.74 -5.02
C ASP A 388 -43.80 -16.33 -3.91
N ASN A 389 -44.96 -15.71 -3.73
CA ASN A 389 -45.94 -16.16 -2.74
C ASN A 389 -46.46 -17.58 -2.98
N LYS A 390 -46.52 -18.04 -4.24
CA LYS A 390 -47.03 -19.38 -4.57
C LYS A 390 -46.04 -20.44 -4.11
N PHE A 391 -44.74 -20.20 -4.28
CA PHE A 391 -43.71 -21.12 -3.79
C PHE A 391 -43.85 -21.37 -2.27
N PHE A 392 -44.15 -20.34 -1.48
CA PHE A 392 -44.32 -20.44 -0.03
C PHE A 392 -45.75 -20.75 0.45
N ASN A 393 -46.68 -21.05 -0.46
CA ASN A 393 -48.09 -21.31 -0.18
C ASN A 393 -48.81 -20.18 0.58
N LEU A 394 -48.45 -18.93 0.29
CA LEU A 394 -49.05 -17.73 0.90
C LEU A 394 -50.05 -17.08 -0.06
N SER A 395 -51.15 -16.55 0.50
CA SER A 395 -52.15 -15.87 -0.33
C SER A 395 -51.62 -14.51 -0.82
N PRO A 396 -52.02 -14.02 -2.01
CA PRO A 396 -51.60 -12.69 -2.48
C PRO A 396 -51.93 -11.56 -1.51
N ASN A 397 -53.05 -11.66 -0.76
CA ASN A 397 -53.45 -10.65 0.22
C ASN A 397 -52.57 -10.66 1.47
N GLU A 398 -52.10 -11.84 1.88
CA GLU A 398 -51.15 -11.97 2.97
C GLU A 398 -49.79 -11.41 2.54
N SER A 399 -49.28 -11.84 1.38
CA SER A 399 -47.97 -11.44 0.87
C SER A 399 -47.80 -9.94 0.66
N ARG A 400 -48.86 -9.22 0.25
CA ARG A 400 -48.83 -7.75 0.12
C ARG A 400 -48.62 -7.03 1.45
N GLN A 401 -49.02 -7.64 2.56
CA GLN A 401 -48.91 -7.05 3.90
C GLN A 401 -47.63 -7.50 4.62
N LEU A 402 -46.93 -8.52 4.09
CA LEU A 402 -45.68 -8.97 4.68
C LEU A 402 -44.59 -7.92 4.54
N ASP A 403 -43.86 -7.74 5.63
CA ASP A 403 -42.61 -6.99 5.64
C ASP A 403 -41.68 -7.50 4.51
N PRO A 404 -41.12 -6.62 3.66
CA PRO A 404 -40.09 -6.97 2.69
C PRO A 404 -38.95 -7.84 3.26
N HIS A 405 -38.53 -7.62 4.51
CA HIS A 405 -37.50 -8.43 5.16
C HIS A 405 -37.91 -9.91 5.24
N GLN A 406 -39.17 -10.19 5.60
CA GLN A 406 -39.71 -11.55 5.66
C GLN A 406 -39.77 -12.22 4.29
N ARG A 407 -40.07 -11.46 3.24
CA ARG A 407 -40.11 -11.98 1.87
C ARG A 407 -38.72 -12.38 1.41
N LEU A 408 -37.76 -11.48 1.56
CA LEU A 408 -36.38 -11.69 1.14
C LEU A 408 -35.68 -12.80 1.93
N LEU A 409 -35.84 -12.83 3.26
CA LEU A 409 -35.25 -13.91 4.05
C LEU A 409 -35.81 -15.30 3.69
N MET A 410 -37.08 -15.38 3.25
CA MET A 410 -37.67 -16.65 2.85
C MET A 410 -37.06 -17.16 1.56
N GLU A 411 -36.95 -16.30 0.56
CA GLU A 411 -36.33 -16.65 -0.73
C GLU A 411 -34.85 -16.98 -0.55
N GLN A 412 -34.08 -16.09 0.07
CA GLN A 412 -32.63 -16.26 0.18
C GLN A 412 -32.23 -17.33 1.20
N GLY A 413 -32.97 -17.48 2.29
CA GLY A 413 -32.78 -18.58 3.22
C GLY A 413 -33.07 -19.94 2.57
N TYR A 414 -34.10 -20.03 1.72
CA TYR A 414 -34.34 -21.25 0.93
C TYR A 414 -33.23 -21.49 -0.10
N ASN A 415 -32.76 -20.44 -0.80
CA ASN A 415 -31.65 -20.56 -1.76
C ASN A 415 -30.38 -21.09 -1.09
N ALA A 416 -30.05 -20.62 0.12
CA ALA A 416 -28.91 -21.14 0.89
C ALA A 416 -29.06 -22.65 1.19
N LEU A 417 -30.25 -23.09 1.59
CA LEU A 417 -30.52 -24.51 1.84
C LEU A 417 -30.53 -25.34 0.54
N ALA A 418 -31.07 -24.79 -0.54
CA ALA A 418 -31.09 -25.42 -1.85
C ALA A 418 -29.66 -25.59 -2.43
N HIS A 419 -28.79 -24.61 -2.19
CA HIS A 419 -27.37 -24.66 -2.53
C HIS A 419 -26.66 -25.80 -1.78
N MET A 420 -27.04 -26.09 -0.52
CA MET A 420 -26.59 -27.30 0.19
C MET A 420 -27.15 -28.62 -0.38
N GLY A 421 -27.89 -28.58 -1.48
CA GLY A 421 -28.55 -29.73 -2.09
C GLY A 421 -29.86 -30.16 -1.42
N LEU A 422 -30.41 -29.38 -0.47
CA LEU A 422 -31.64 -29.71 0.24
C LEU A 422 -32.87 -29.29 -0.56
N LYS A 423 -33.73 -30.24 -0.90
CA LYS A 423 -35.00 -29.98 -1.58
C LYS A 423 -36.09 -29.68 -0.56
N LYS A 424 -37.09 -28.86 -0.94
CA LYS A 424 -38.26 -28.56 -0.09
C LYS A 424 -38.91 -29.79 0.57
N LYS A 425 -39.01 -30.93 -0.13
CA LYS A 425 -39.56 -32.17 0.44
C LYS A 425 -38.70 -32.75 1.58
N GLN A 426 -37.38 -32.57 1.53
CA GLN A 426 -36.44 -33.01 2.56
C GLN A 426 -36.46 -32.09 3.79
N LEU A 427 -36.82 -30.81 3.61
CA LEU A 427 -36.96 -29.85 4.71
C LEU A 427 -38.19 -30.12 5.58
N MET A 428 -39.25 -30.69 4.98
CA MET A 428 -40.47 -31.06 5.71
C MET A 428 -40.16 -32.06 6.83
N ASN A 429 -40.43 -31.65 8.07
CA ASN A 429 -40.13 -32.35 9.32
C ASN A 429 -38.64 -32.50 9.67
N ALA A 430 -37.73 -31.85 8.94
CA ALA A 430 -36.30 -31.91 9.25
C ALA A 430 -35.95 -31.17 10.55
N ALA A 431 -34.95 -31.67 11.27
CA ALA A 431 -34.37 -31.02 12.44
C ALA A 431 -33.33 -29.97 12.03
N GLY A 432 -33.74 -29.02 11.19
CA GLY A 432 -32.91 -27.89 10.77
C GLY A 432 -33.18 -26.64 11.60
N GLY A 433 -32.12 -26.01 12.12
CA GLY A 433 -32.21 -24.77 12.89
C GLY A 433 -32.30 -23.53 11.99
N VAL A 434 -33.02 -22.50 12.43
CA VAL A 434 -33.25 -21.24 11.72
C VAL A 434 -32.92 -20.09 12.67
N TYR A 435 -31.88 -19.33 12.34
CA TYR A 435 -31.37 -18.21 13.15
C TYR A 435 -31.36 -16.94 12.30
N VAL A 436 -32.14 -15.95 12.70
CA VAL A 436 -32.32 -14.72 11.92
C VAL A 436 -31.85 -13.51 12.72
N GLY A 437 -30.84 -12.81 12.19
CA GLY A 437 -30.46 -11.47 12.61
C GLY A 437 -31.29 -10.44 11.85
N CYS A 438 -32.15 -9.72 12.56
CA CYS A 438 -33.00 -8.68 11.97
C CYS A 438 -33.32 -7.63 13.05
N GLY A 439 -33.37 -6.36 12.64
CA GLY A 439 -33.65 -5.23 13.52
C GLY A 439 -35.06 -4.69 13.39
N THR A 440 -35.18 -3.39 13.64
CA THR A 440 -36.45 -2.69 13.85
C THR A 440 -37.35 -2.70 12.60
N ASP A 441 -38.64 -2.94 12.82
CA ASP A 441 -39.68 -2.92 11.79
C ASP A 441 -39.96 -1.47 11.29
N GLU A 442 -39.21 -1.02 10.27
CA GLU A 442 -39.49 0.23 9.55
C GLU A 442 -40.80 0.14 8.73
N TRP A 443 -41.23 -1.08 8.38
CA TRP A 443 -42.42 -1.34 7.55
C TRP A 443 -43.73 -0.96 8.25
N ALA A 444 -43.79 -1.10 9.58
CA ALA A 444 -44.90 -0.64 10.41
C ALA A 444 -45.18 0.86 10.26
N PHE A 445 -44.15 1.67 9.99
CA PHE A 445 -44.28 3.12 9.81
C PHE A 445 -44.68 3.51 8.38
N HIS A 446 -44.33 2.69 7.39
CA HIS A 446 -44.65 2.94 5.99
C HIS A 446 -46.16 2.75 5.68
N THR A 447 -46.83 1.78 6.30
CA THR A 447 -48.17 1.36 5.89
C THR A 447 -49.34 2.03 6.62
N GLY A 448 -49.11 2.74 7.71
CA GLY A 448 -50.10 3.59 8.41
C GLY A 448 -51.40 2.93 8.93
N ARG A 449 -51.67 1.63 8.75
CA ARG A 449 -52.93 0.94 9.18
C ARG A 449 -52.72 -0.57 9.41
N GLN A 450 -53.12 -1.14 10.56
CA GLN A 450 -54.45 -1.76 10.82
C GLN A 450 -54.88 -2.83 9.77
N GLY A 451 -54.19 -3.97 9.71
CA GLY A 451 -54.61 -5.18 8.95
C GLY A 451 -53.67 -6.37 9.23
N PHE A 452 -54.22 -7.54 9.62
CA PHE A 452 -53.51 -8.73 10.13
C PHE A 452 -52.48 -8.43 11.25
N GLY A 453 -52.98 -8.11 12.45
CA GLY A 453 -52.16 -7.67 13.59
C GLY A 453 -51.07 -8.65 14.01
N GLY A 454 -49.99 -8.14 14.62
CA GLY A 454 -48.89 -8.88 15.27
C GLY A 454 -48.02 -9.77 14.36
N VAL A 455 -48.63 -10.55 13.47
CA VAL A 455 -48.05 -11.65 12.70
C VAL A 455 -47.27 -11.16 11.45
N THR A 456 -47.47 -9.91 11.06
CA THR A 456 -46.80 -9.28 9.91
C THR A 456 -45.51 -8.55 10.27
N GLY A 457 -45.38 -8.02 11.49
CA GLY A 457 -44.23 -7.20 11.92
C GLY A 457 -43.47 -7.70 13.15
N ALA A 458 -44.03 -8.65 13.93
CA ALA A 458 -43.33 -9.14 15.13
C ALA A 458 -42.04 -9.88 14.76
N LEU A 459 -40.94 -9.54 15.45
CA LEU A 459 -39.60 -10.14 15.22
C LEU A 459 -39.60 -11.67 15.24
N CYS A 460 -40.39 -12.31 16.11
CA CYS A 460 -40.46 -13.78 16.16
C CYS A 460 -41.00 -14.42 14.86
N MET A 461 -41.75 -13.67 14.05
CA MET A 461 -42.33 -14.18 12.82
C MET A 461 -41.31 -14.36 11.70
N TYR A 462 -40.16 -13.71 11.77
CA TYR A 462 -39.13 -13.78 10.73
C TYR A 462 -38.57 -15.21 10.63
N SER A 463 -38.08 -15.77 11.73
CA SER A 463 -37.65 -17.18 11.81
C SER A 463 -38.83 -18.17 11.86
N GLY A 464 -39.91 -17.80 12.55
CA GLY A 464 -41.08 -18.66 12.73
C GLY A 464 -41.83 -18.95 11.42
N ARG A 465 -42.06 -17.92 10.59
CA ARG A 465 -42.73 -18.07 9.28
C ARG A 465 -41.86 -18.85 8.32
N PHE A 466 -40.55 -18.59 8.28
CA PHE A 466 -39.60 -19.37 7.49
C PHE A 466 -39.70 -20.87 7.79
N SER A 467 -39.63 -21.21 9.09
CA SER A 467 -39.74 -22.59 9.56
C SER A 467 -41.10 -23.21 9.24
N PHE A 468 -42.18 -22.45 9.42
CA PHE A 468 -43.55 -22.87 9.12
C PHE A 468 -43.77 -23.18 7.63
N CYS A 469 -43.37 -22.27 6.74
CA CYS A 469 -43.56 -22.41 5.30
C CYS A 469 -42.76 -23.58 4.69
N LEU A 470 -41.62 -23.94 5.30
CA LEU A 470 -40.77 -25.07 4.88
C LEU A 470 -41.01 -26.35 5.70
N GLY A 471 -41.87 -26.28 6.72
CA GLY A 471 -42.24 -27.41 7.59
C GLY A 471 -41.11 -27.92 8.49
N MET A 472 -40.12 -27.09 8.81
CA MET A 472 -38.96 -27.45 9.62
C MET A 472 -39.32 -27.53 11.12
N LYS A 473 -38.58 -28.36 11.86
CA LYS A 473 -38.85 -28.66 13.29
C LYS A 473 -37.72 -28.31 14.25
N GLY A 474 -36.60 -27.79 13.75
CA GLY A 474 -35.51 -27.32 14.60
C GLY A 474 -35.84 -25.98 15.29
N PRO A 475 -34.90 -25.43 16.07
CA PRO A 475 -35.06 -24.13 16.69
C PRO A 475 -35.31 -23.02 15.66
N ALA A 476 -36.23 -22.10 15.95
CA ALA A 476 -36.50 -20.92 15.13
C ALA A 476 -36.35 -19.67 16.00
N ILE A 477 -35.25 -18.93 15.83
CA ILE A 477 -34.87 -17.81 16.68
C ILE A 477 -34.61 -16.58 15.84
N THR A 478 -35.26 -15.47 16.17
CA THR A 478 -34.91 -14.15 15.68
C THR A 478 -34.23 -13.37 16.81
N LEU A 479 -33.13 -12.68 16.51
CA LEU A 479 -32.38 -11.86 17.46
C LEU A 479 -31.97 -10.53 16.84
N THR A 480 -31.73 -9.54 17.70
CA THR A 480 -31.20 -8.23 17.32
C THR A 480 -30.01 -7.88 18.21
N THR A 481 -28.87 -7.63 17.56
CA THR A 481 -27.64 -7.10 18.15
C THR A 481 -27.06 -6.02 17.20
N GLU A 482 -27.94 -5.31 16.47
CA GLU A 482 -27.58 -4.29 15.47
C GLU A 482 -26.60 -4.84 14.41
N GLY A 483 -25.49 -4.15 14.14
CA GLY A 483 -24.45 -4.55 13.19
C GLY A 483 -23.83 -5.94 13.43
N ALA A 484 -24.01 -6.53 14.63
CA ALA A 484 -23.59 -7.88 14.95
C ALA A 484 -24.66 -8.96 14.71
N SER A 485 -25.89 -8.61 14.32
CA SER A 485 -27.04 -9.55 14.32
C SER A 485 -26.83 -10.78 13.45
N GLY A 486 -26.40 -10.62 12.19
CA GLY A 486 -26.13 -11.75 11.30
C GLY A 486 -24.94 -12.61 11.78
N ALA A 487 -23.92 -11.99 12.39
CA ALA A 487 -22.81 -12.73 12.97
C ALA A 487 -23.24 -13.52 14.22
N SER A 488 -24.06 -12.93 15.10
CA SER A 488 -24.66 -13.60 16.25
C SER A 488 -25.54 -14.79 15.81
N ALA A 489 -26.36 -14.62 14.77
CA ALA A 489 -27.14 -15.71 14.19
C ALA A 489 -26.25 -16.84 13.66
N THR A 490 -25.15 -16.48 13.00
CA THR A 490 -24.16 -17.43 12.47
C THR A 490 -23.45 -18.18 13.59
N TYR A 491 -23.02 -17.48 14.65
CA TYR A 491 -22.41 -18.08 15.84
C TYR A 491 -23.32 -19.15 16.47
N ILE A 492 -24.59 -18.81 16.73
CA ILE A 492 -25.54 -19.75 17.32
C ILE A 492 -25.83 -20.91 16.36
N GLY A 493 -25.99 -20.62 15.05
CA GLY A 493 -26.19 -21.65 14.03
C GLY A 493 -25.02 -22.63 13.95
N ALA A 494 -23.79 -22.12 13.98
CA ALA A 494 -22.58 -22.93 13.96
C ALA A 494 -22.44 -23.82 15.19
N GLU A 495 -22.72 -23.30 16.39
CA GLU A 495 -22.73 -24.12 17.61
C GLU A 495 -23.86 -25.16 17.61
N SER A 496 -25.00 -24.87 16.97
CA SER A 496 -26.16 -25.78 16.97
C SER A 496 -26.00 -27.06 16.14
N VAL A 497 -25.12 -27.03 15.13
CA VAL A 497 -24.83 -28.20 14.27
C VAL A 497 -23.65 -29.02 14.79
N GLN A 498 -22.92 -28.49 15.78
CA GLN A 498 -21.85 -29.22 16.44
C GLN A 498 -22.42 -30.13 17.52
N LYS A 499 -21.86 -31.34 17.65
CA LYS A 499 -22.23 -32.29 18.71
C LYS A 499 -21.47 -31.95 20.00
N LYS A 500 -21.83 -30.83 20.63
CA LYS A 500 -21.27 -30.36 21.90
C LYS A 500 -22.34 -30.37 23.00
N GLY A 501 -22.02 -30.96 24.15
CA GLY A 501 -22.90 -30.95 25.33
C GLY A 501 -24.12 -31.87 25.23
N LEU A 502 -25.20 -31.51 25.94
CA LEU A 502 -26.42 -32.32 26.10
C LEU A 502 -27.55 -31.94 25.13
N ALA A 503 -27.38 -30.89 24.32
CA ALA A 503 -28.38 -30.48 23.35
C ALA A 503 -28.41 -31.43 22.15
N VAL A 504 -29.61 -31.68 21.60
CA VAL A 504 -29.75 -32.41 20.34
C VAL A 504 -29.19 -31.53 19.22
N SER A 505 -28.12 -31.98 18.57
CA SER A 505 -27.52 -31.28 17.42
C SER A 505 -28.50 -31.26 16.25
N ASN A 506 -28.61 -30.11 15.57
CA ASN A 506 -29.38 -30.00 14.34
C ASN A 506 -28.69 -30.75 13.19
N ASP A 507 -29.48 -31.27 12.24
CA ASP A 507 -28.95 -31.91 11.02
C ASP A 507 -28.24 -30.88 10.12
N PHE A 508 -28.74 -29.64 10.14
CA PHE A 508 -28.19 -28.46 9.48
C PHE A 508 -28.74 -27.20 10.15
N ALA A 509 -28.15 -26.04 9.87
CA ALA A 509 -28.67 -24.75 10.31
C ALA A 509 -28.61 -23.75 9.16
N VAL A 510 -29.53 -22.78 9.17
CA VAL A 510 -29.44 -21.58 8.33
C VAL A 510 -29.34 -20.35 9.22
N ALA A 511 -28.33 -19.53 8.98
CA ALA A 511 -28.22 -18.20 9.55
C ALA A 511 -28.52 -17.15 8.48
N ILE A 512 -29.33 -16.15 8.82
CA ILE A 512 -29.83 -15.13 7.90
C ILE A 512 -29.60 -13.77 8.55
N GLY A 513 -29.02 -12.83 7.81
CA GLY A 513 -28.98 -11.40 8.15
C GLY A 513 -29.70 -10.62 7.06
N VAL A 514 -30.60 -9.72 7.43
CA VAL A 514 -31.37 -8.93 6.47
C VAL A 514 -31.56 -7.50 6.97
N HIS A 515 -31.25 -6.53 6.12
CA HIS A 515 -31.49 -5.11 6.36
C HIS A 515 -32.05 -4.45 5.09
N ILE A 516 -33.16 -3.73 5.23
CA ILE A 516 -33.79 -2.99 4.13
C ILE A 516 -34.25 -1.63 4.64
N LEU A 517 -33.89 -0.59 3.91
CA LEU A 517 -34.23 0.80 4.15
C LEU A 517 -35.61 1.09 3.55
N LEU A 518 -36.61 1.25 4.41
CA LEU A 518 -38.01 1.43 4.01
C LEU A 518 -38.55 2.82 4.37
N ALA A 519 -37.96 3.49 5.37
CA ALA A 519 -38.38 4.83 5.77
C ALA A 519 -37.23 5.70 6.31
N PRO A 520 -37.27 7.04 6.11
CA PRO A 520 -36.23 7.96 6.59
C PRO A 520 -36.34 8.30 8.09
N MET A 521 -37.14 7.57 8.88
CA MET A 521 -37.60 7.98 10.21
C MET A 521 -36.47 8.26 11.22
N TRP A 522 -35.39 7.47 11.17
CA TRP A 522 -34.28 7.58 12.13
C TRP A 522 -33.14 8.51 11.69
N TRP A 523 -33.20 9.04 10.47
CA TRP A 523 -32.05 9.71 9.86
C TRP A 523 -31.70 11.04 10.54
N PRO A 524 -32.65 11.90 10.94
CA PRO A 524 -32.31 13.09 11.71
C PRO A 524 -31.59 12.75 13.02
N ASN A 525 -31.98 11.66 13.69
CA ASN A 525 -31.31 11.20 14.91
C ASN A 525 -29.90 10.67 14.61
N HIS A 526 -29.70 10.00 13.48
CA HIS A 526 -28.36 9.56 13.06
C HIS A 526 -27.45 10.75 12.72
N CYS A 527 -27.97 11.80 12.08
CA CYS A 527 -27.27 13.06 11.88
C CYS A 527 -26.94 13.74 13.20
N MET A 528 -27.88 13.83 14.14
CA MET A 528 -27.66 14.37 15.49
C MET A 528 -26.54 13.65 16.24
N GLN A 529 -26.41 12.33 16.05
CA GLN A 529 -25.35 11.52 16.66
C GLN A 529 -24.03 11.54 15.86
N GLY A 530 -23.99 12.25 14.73
CA GLY A 530 -22.86 12.26 13.80
C GLY A 530 -22.50 10.86 13.32
N TRP A 531 -23.49 9.98 13.06
CA TRP A 531 -23.25 8.64 12.52
C TRP A 531 -23.16 8.63 11.01
N TYR A 532 -23.87 9.54 10.34
CA TYR A 532 -23.82 9.66 8.89
C TYR A 532 -22.67 10.53 8.43
N SER A 533 -21.96 10.09 7.39
CA SER A 533 -20.94 10.91 6.74
C SER A 533 -21.59 12.04 5.94
N MET A 534 -20.90 13.18 5.88
CA MET A 534 -21.39 14.38 5.20
C MET A 534 -21.41 14.22 3.68
N ASP A 535 -20.39 13.56 3.13
CA ASP A 535 -20.28 13.25 1.69
C ASP A 535 -21.11 12.03 1.27
N GLY A 536 -21.63 11.28 2.24
CA GLY A 536 -22.40 10.06 2.01
C GLY A 536 -21.54 8.91 1.48
N ARG A 537 -20.31 8.76 2.00
CA ARG A 537 -19.43 7.60 1.76
C ARG A 537 -18.90 7.01 3.06
N VAL A 538 -18.50 5.73 3.04
CA VAL A 538 -17.79 5.10 4.17
C VAL A 538 -16.29 5.11 3.87
N LYS A 539 -15.53 5.95 4.56
CA LYS A 539 -14.11 6.19 4.27
C LYS A 539 -13.20 5.43 5.22
N SER A 540 -13.34 4.10 5.28
CA SER A 540 -12.58 3.30 6.23
C SER A 540 -11.07 3.43 6.06
N PHE A 541 -10.36 3.44 7.18
CA PHE A 541 -8.92 3.61 7.29
C PHE A 541 -8.42 5.01 6.88
N ASN A 542 -9.31 5.91 6.45
CA ASN A 542 -8.93 7.20 5.92
C ASN A 542 -8.82 8.28 7.00
N ALA A 543 -7.93 9.25 6.81
CA ALA A 543 -7.83 10.45 7.65
C ALA A 543 -9.14 11.24 7.76
N SER A 544 -9.95 11.26 6.69
CA SER A 544 -11.20 12.03 6.60
C SER A 544 -12.46 11.23 6.98
N ALA A 545 -12.30 10.11 7.68
CA ALA A 545 -13.39 9.24 8.13
C ALA A 545 -14.32 9.94 9.14
N ASP A 546 -15.54 10.30 8.72
CA ASP A 546 -16.51 11.11 9.47
C ASP A 546 -17.85 10.40 9.77
N GLY A 547 -17.99 9.13 9.39
CA GLY A 547 -19.20 8.33 9.61
C GLY A 547 -19.42 7.27 8.52
N TYR A 548 -20.63 6.70 8.51
CA TYR A 548 -21.03 5.70 7.53
C TYR A 548 -22.38 6.03 6.88
N ILE A 549 -22.71 5.37 5.78
CA ILE A 549 -24.05 5.34 5.21
C ILE A 549 -24.64 3.94 5.34
N ARG A 550 -25.95 3.77 5.21
CA ARG A 550 -26.60 2.44 5.29
C ARG A 550 -26.79 1.83 3.91
N GLY A 551 -26.89 0.49 3.87
CA GLY A 551 -27.11 -0.27 2.65
C GLY A 551 -28.12 -1.39 2.82
N ASP A 552 -28.95 -1.61 1.80
CA ASP A 552 -29.84 -2.75 1.70
C ASP A 552 -29.05 -4.04 1.44
N SER A 553 -29.37 -5.14 2.13
CA SER A 553 -28.94 -6.47 1.73
C SER A 553 -29.64 -7.60 2.47
N CYS A 554 -29.59 -8.80 1.89
CA CYS A 554 -29.90 -10.04 2.56
C CYS A 554 -28.76 -11.04 2.33
N ALA A 555 -28.23 -11.63 3.39
CA ALA A 555 -27.15 -12.60 3.34
C ALA A 555 -27.47 -13.81 4.20
N CYS A 556 -27.39 -15.01 3.62
CA CYS A 556 -27.74 -16.27 4.27
C CYS A 556 -26.62 -17.29 4.10
N VAL A 557 -26.31 -18.02 5.18
CA VAL A 557 -25.37 -19.15 5.17
C VAL A 557 -26.04 -20.41 5.69
N GLY A 558 -25.96 -21.47 4.89
CA GLY A 558 -26.35 -22.82 5.24
C GLY A 558 -25.16 -23.60 5.78
N MET A 559 -25.33 -24.22 6.95
CA MET A 559 -24.25 -24.82 7.73
C MET A 559 -24.56 -26.26 8.13
N LYS A 560 -23.52 -27.10 8.18
CA LYS A 560 -23.53 -28.46 8.73
C LYS A 560 -22.27 -28.72 9.53
N GLY A 561 -22.30 -29.70 10.42
CA GLY A 561 -21.05 -30.21 11.00
C GLY A 561 -20.19 -30.85 9.89
N SER A 562 -18.96 -30.35 9.70
CA SER A 562 -18.03 -30.95 8.72
C SER A 562 -17.21 -32.11 9.30
N THR A 563 -17.40 -32.38 10.59
CA THR A 563 -16.75 -33.49 11.28
C THR A 563 -17.75 -34.26 12.13
N GLN A 564 -17.47 -35.55 12.33
CA GLN A 564 -18.23 -36.41 13.20
C GLN A 564 -17.30 -37.05 14.23
N VAL A 565 -17.77 -37.17 15.47
CA VAL A 565 -17.09 -37.98 16.48
C VAL A 565 -17.59 -39.41 16.38
N VAL A 566 -16.69 -40.34 16.05
CA VAL A 566 -16.95 -41.78 16.01
C VAL A 566 -15.91 -42.45 16.90
N ASP A 567 -16.35 -43.18 17.93
CA ASP A 567 -15.48 -43.86 18.90
C ASP A 567 -14.42 -42.94 19.55
N GLY A 568 -14.79 -41.69 19.83
CA GLY A 568 -13.91 -40.68 20.43
C GLY A 568 -12.90 -40.05 19.46
N LYS A 569 -12.93 -40.42 18.17
CA LYS A 569 -12.10 -39.81 17.12
C LYS A 569 -12.92 -38.88 16.25
N ILE A 570 -12.32 -37.75 15.89
CA ILE A 570 -12.91 -36.79 14.94
C ILE A 570 -12.58 -37.30 13.53
N ILE A 571 -13.63 -37.54 12.75
CA ILE A 571 -13.54 -37.96 11.35
C ILE A 571 -14.15 -36.85 10.49
N GLN A 572 -13.48 -36.48 9.42
CA GLN A 572 -13.99 -35.52 8.45
C GLN A 572 -15.14 -36.14 7.65
N ASN A 573 -16.21 -35.38 7.44
CA ASN A 573 -17.34 -35.84 6.66
C ASN A 573 -17.09 -35.55 5.17
N ASP A 574 -16.43 -36.49 4.49
CA ASP A 574 -16.05 -36.35 3.08
C ASP A 574 -17.22 -36.45 2.08
N LYS A 575 -18.46 -36.58 2.57
CA LYS A 575 -19.66 -36.73 1.72
C LYS A 575 -20.29 -35.40 1.32
N ASP A 576 -20.06 -34.34 2.11
CA ASP A 576 -20.60 -33.01 1.85
C ASP A 576 -19.47 -32.13 1.30
N GLU A 577 -19.71 -31.46 0.18
CA GLU A 577 -18.81 -30.45 -0.37
C GLU A 577 -19.13 -29.11 0.30
N PHE A 578 -18.11 -28.45 0.86
CA PHE A 578 -18.26 -27.18 1.57
C PHE A 578 -17.53 -26.07 0.82
N LEU A 579 -18.12 -24.88 0.82
CA LEU A 579 -17.49 -23.68 0.27
C LEU A 579 -16.29 -23.24 1.12
N GLY A 580 -16.39 -23.45 2.43
CA GLY A 580 -15.38 -23.17 3.43
C GLY A 580 -15.84 -23.65 4.79
N THR A 581 -15.09 -23.30 5.83
CA THR A 581 -15.43 -23.68 7.21
C THR A 581 -15.37 -22.49 8.16
N ILE A 582 -16.08 -22.63 9.27
CA ILE A 582 -15.99 -21.76 10.44
C ILE A 582 -15.22 -22.55 11.51
N PRO A 583 -13.88 -22.44 11.56
CA PRO A 583 -13.06 -23.21 12.50
C PRO A 583 -13.24 -22.76 13.96
N GLY A 584 -13.57 -21.49 14.19
CA GLY A 584 -13.82 -20.95 15.52
C GLY A 584 -14.61 -19.66 15.48
N ALA A 585 -15.33 -19.40 16.56
CA ALA A 585 -16.09 -18.18 16.75
C ALA A 585 -16.21 -17.84 18.23
N MET A 586 -16.46 -16.57 18.53
CA MET A 586 -16.73 -16.09 19.89
C MET A 586 -17.74 -14.95 19.85
N MET A 587 -18.56 -14.86 20.90
CA MET A 587 -19.47 -13.74 21.14
C MET A 587 -19.36 -13.29 22.60
N ASN A 588 -19.15 -11.99 22.82
CA ASN A 588 -19.11 -11.37 24.15
C ASN A 588 -19.81 -10.00 24.18
N THR A 589 -19.72 -9.32 25.32
CA THR A 589 -20.23 -7.94 25.49
C THR A 589 -19.21 -7.07 26.20
N ASN A 590 -19.19 -5.77 25.85
CA ASN A 590 -18.33 -4.77 26.47
C ASN A 590 -18.63 -4.55 27.97
N GLY A 591 -19.83 -4.91 28.45
CA GLY A 591 -20.22 -4.69 29.84
C GLY A 591 -20.34 -3.20 30.20
N LYS A 592 -19.94 -2.82 31.42
CA LYS A 592 -20.07 -1.44 31.90
C LYS A 592 -18.84 -0.61 31.49
N ILE A 593 -19.06 0.31 30.55
CA ILE A 593 -18.06 1.24 30.00
C ILE A 593 -18.53 2.69 30.13
N ALA A 594 -17.76 3.66 29.62
CA ALA A 594 -18.01 5.10 29.77
C ALA A 594 -19.36 5.55 29.19
N SER A 595 -19.77 5.00 28.06
CA SER A 595 -21.12 5.12 27.51
C SER A 595 -21.49 3.84 26.76
N LEU A 596 -22.78 3.54 26.62
CA LEU A 596 -23.26 2.31 25.97
C LEU A 596 -22.69 2.12 24.56
N ALA A 597 -22.47 3.22 23.85
CA ALA A 597 -22.05 3.26 22.45
C ALA A 597 -20.54 3.28 22.22
N THR A 598 -19.75 3.50 23.28
CA THR A 598 -18.32 3.74 23.14
C THR A 598 -17.61 2.45 22.76
N PRO A 599 -16.68 2.46 21.79
CA PRO A 599 -15.86 1.28 21.48
C PRO A 599 -15.01 0.87 22.69
N HIS A 600 -14.72 -0.43 22.82
CA HIS A 600 -14.00 -0.98 23.96
C HIS A 600 -12.96 -2.01 23.52
N GLY A 601 -11.75 -1.52 23.21
CA GLY A 601 -10.67 -2.33 22.67
C GLY A 601 -10.34 -3.61 23.47
N PRO A 602 -10.28 -3.61 24.81
CA PRO A 602 -10.04 -4.83 25.57
C PRO A 602 -11.12 -5.91 25.38
N GLY A 603 -12.38 -5.50 25.25
CA GLY A 603 -13.50 -6.44 25.00
C GLY A 603 -13.45 -7.03 23.60
N GLU A 604 -13.03 -6.23 22.62
CA GLU A 604 -12.77 -6.69 21.24
C GLU A 604 -11.62 -7.70 21.22
N GLN A 605 -10.49 -7.38 21.87
CA GLN A 605 -9.33 -8.26 21.98
C GLN A 605 -9.66 -9.60 22.64
N GLU A 606 -10.42 -9.60 23.73
CA GLU A 606 -10.86 -10.83 24.40
C GLU A 606 -11.70 -11.71 23.47
N CYS A 607 -12.63 -11.10 22.72
CA CYS A 607 -13.48 -11.80 21.77
C CYS A 607 -12.64 -12.46 20.66
N ILE A 608 -11.71 -11.69 20.07
CA ILE A 608 -10.83 -12.16 18.99
C ILE A 608 -9.93 -13.29 19.47
N VAL A 609 -9.19 -13.09 20.57
CA VAL A 609 -8.26 -14.07 21.14
C VAL A 609 -8.98 -15.36 21.49
N GLN A 610 -10.17 -15.27 22.09
CA GLN A 610 -10.94 -16.47 22.43
C GLN A 610 -11.49 -17.18 21.19
N GLY A 611 -11.90 -16.46 20.14
CA GLY A 611 -12.30 -17.06 18.86
C GLY A 611 -11.17 -17.85 18.20
N ILE A 612 -9.95 -17.30 18.20
CA ILE A 612 -8.73 -17.95 17.70
C ILE A 612 -8.38 -19.18 18.53
N ARG A 613 -8.49 -19.09 19.87
CA ARG A 613 -8.30 -20.23 20.76
C ARG A 613 -9.33 -21.33 20.54
N ASN A 614 -10.60 -20.97 20.31
CA ASN A 614 -11.67 -21.92 20.01
C ASN A 614 -11.41 -22.69 18.70
N ALA A 615 -10.69 -22.09 17.75
CA ALA A 615 -10.22 -22.73 16.53
C ALA A 615 -8.96 -23.60 16.70
N GLY A 616 -8.30 -23.55 17.86
CA GLY A 616 -7.00 -24.21 18.07
C GLY A 616 -5.86 -23.59 17.25
N LEU A 617 -5.99 -22.30 16.91
CA LEU A 617 -5.02 -21.57 16.07
C LEU A 617 -4.14 -20.64 16.89
N SER A 618 -3.05 -20.21 16.28
CA SER A 618 -2.23 -19.08 16.69
C SER A 618 -2.80 -17.78 16.12
N PRO A 619 -2.68 -16.64 16.83
CA PRO A 619 -2.94 -15.31 16.28
C PRO A 619 -2.29 -15.04 14.92
N MET A 620 -1.10 -15.60 14.69
CA MET A 620 -0.33 -15.48 13.44
C MET A 620 -0.91 -16.24 12.25
N ASP A 621 -1.77 -17.24 12.50
CA ASP A 621 -2.35 -18.06 11.44
C ASP A 621 -3.38 -17.29 10.61
N VAL A 622 -3.92 -16.19 11.17
CA VAL A 622 -4.88 -15.33 10.49
C VAL A 622 -4.17 -14.38 9.53
N ASP A 623 -4.51 -14.52 8.24
CA ASP A 623 -3.89 -13.81 7.13
C ASP A 623 -4.53 -12.44 6.90
N VAL A 624 -5.86 -12.36 7.01
CA VAL A 624 -6.64 -11.15 6.76
C VAL A 624 -7.73 -10.97 7.81
N VAL A 625 -8.02 -9.73 8.14
CA VAL A 625 -9.19 -9.37 8.96
C VAL A 625 -10.11 -8.43 8.21
N GLU A 626 -11.39 -8.77 8.22
CA GLU A 626 -12.45 -7.85 7.86
C GLU A 626 -13.00 -7.20 9.13
N GLY A 627 -12.66 -5.94 9.32
CA GLY A 627 -13.10 -5.15 10.46
C GLY A 627 -14.56 -4.73 10.36
N HIS A 628 -15.16 -4.42 11.50
CA HIS A 628 -16.43 -3.73 11.57
C HIS A 628 -16.32 -2.29 11.06
N MET A 629 -15.33 -1.52 11.53
CA MET A 629 -14.88 -0.23 10.96
C MET A 629 -16.03 0.67 10.46
N ASN A 630 -16.61 1.43 11.39
CA ASN A 630 -17.81 2.25 11.15
C ASN A 630 -17.53 3.60 10.46
N GLY A 631 -16.37 3.78 9.83
CA GLY A 631 -16.03 5.02 9.13
C GLY A 631 -15.85 6.22 10.04
N LYS A 632 -15.71 6.03 11.35
CA LYS A 632 -15.43 7.09 12.33
C LYS A 632 -13.96 7.08 12.71
N PHE A 633 -13.31 8.23 12.53
CA PHE A 633 -11.88 8.44 12.76
C PHE A 633 -11.31 7.77 14.02
N LEU A 634 -11.84 8.07 15.22
CA LEU A 634 -11.32 7.54 16.48
C LEU A 634 -11.74 6.08 16.74
N ASP A 635 -12.98 5.73 16.39
CA ASP A 635 -13.52 4.39 16.63
C ASP A 635 -12.78 3.34 15.78
N GLU A 636 -12.47 3.66 14.53
CA GLU A 636 -11.66 2.81 13.66
C GLU A 636 -10.23 2.65 14.19
N ALA A 637 -9.63 3.71 14.73
CA ALA A 637 -8.29 3.63 15.33
C ALA A 637 -8.25 2.66 16.53
N ILE A 638 -9.26 2.69 17.41
CA ILE A 638 -9.37 1.77 18.54
C ILE A 638 -9.52 0.32 18.07
N GLU A 639 -10.36 0.10 17.06
CA GLU A 639 -10.62 -1.22 16.51
C GLU A 639 -9.39 -1.80 15.80
N MET A 640 -8.70 -0.99 14.98
CA MET A 640 -7.48 -1.39 14.28
C MET A 640 -6.38 -1.79 15.28
N ASN A 641 -6.16 -0.98 16.31
CA ASN A 641 -5.22 -1.33 17.37
C ASN A 641 -5.62 -2.62 18.11
N SER A 642 -6.92 -2.86 18.28
CA SER A 642 -7.44 -4.06 18.97
C SER A 642 -7.25 -5.32 18.13
N LEU A 643 -7.51 -5.24 16.82
CA LEU A 643 -7.20 -6.30 15.87
C LEU A 643 -5.69 -6.58 15.84
N TRP A 644 -4.86 -5.56 15.69
CA TRP A 644 -3.40 -5.74 15.66
C TRP A 644 -2.89 -6.39 16.94
N ARG A 645 -3.24 -5.88 18.13
CA ARG A 645 -2.80 -6.43 19.43
C ARG A 645 -3.30 -7.86 19.69
N ALA A 646 -4.45 -8.23 19.12
CA ALA A 646 -4.98 -9.59 19.26
C ALA A 646 -4.32 -10.59 18.30
N HIS A 647 -3.75 -10.12 17.19
CA HIS A 647 -3.23 -10.94 16.09
C HIS A 647 -1.70 -10.96 15.97
N ARG A 648 -1.03 -9.88 16.39
CA ARG A 648 0.40 -9.63 16.25
C ARG A 648 0.99 -9.21 17.60
N SER A 649 2.31 -9.25 17.68
CA SER A 649 3.09 -8.82 18.84
C SER A 649 4.26 -7.97 18.37
N ASP A 650 4.88 -7.21 19.28
CA ASP A 650 6.05 -6.37 18.96
C ASP A 650 7.25 -7.17 18.42
N VAL A 651 7.29 -8.49 18.68
CA VAL A 651 8.34 -9.39 18.18
C VAL A 651 8.08 -9.82 16.74
N ASN A 652 6.82 -9.84 16.31
CA ASN A 652 6.45 -10.34 15.00
C ASN A 652 6.29 -9.20 13.98
N LYS A 653 7.14 -9.22 12.95
CA LYS A 653 7.15 -8.21 11.88
C LYS A 653 6.23 -8.53 10.69
N GLU A 654 5.55 -9.68 10.66
CA GLU A 654 4.63 -10.03 9.56
C GLU A 654 3.36 -9.17 9.62
N PRO A 655 3.03 -8.42 8.56
CA PRO A 655 1.88 -7.53 8.59
C PRO A 655 0.56 -8.30 8.70
N LEU A 656 -0.41 -7.71 9.41
CA LEU A 656 -1.80 -8.16 9.35
C LEU A 656 -2.53 -7.42 8.22
N CYS A 657 -3.18 -8.14 7.32
CA CYS A 657 -3.94 -7.53 6.23
C CYS A 657 -5.33 -7.11 6.71
N TYR A 658 -5.77 -5.91 6.35
CA TYR A 658 -7.08 -5.34 6.69
C TYR A 658 -7.91 -5.08 5.43
N THR A 659 -9.16 -5.53 5.44
CA THR A 659 -10.14 -5.23 4.39
C THR A 659 -11.46 -4.77 5.01
N ASN A 660 -12.33 -4.12 4.22
CA ASN A 660 -13.69 -3.76 4.64
C ASN A 660 -14.61 -3.64 3.41
N ALA A 661 -15.81 -4.22 3.49
CA ALA A 661 -16.80 -4.14 2.42
C ALA A 661 -17.60 -2.82 2.40
N LYS A 662 -17.72 -2.15 3.55
CA LYS A 662 -18.62 -0.99 3.72
C LYS A 662 -18.31 0.19 2.80
N PRO A 663 -17.05 0.49 2.44
CA PRO A 663 -16.75 1.50 1.42
C PRO A 663 -17.46 1.26 0.08
N SER A 664 -17.75 0.01 -0.28
CA SER A 664 -18.44 -0.33 -1.53
C SER A 664 -19.97 -0.42 -1.35
N ILE A 665 -20.44 -1.18 -0.36
CA ILE A 665 -21.88 -1.52 -0.20
C ILE A 665 -22.57 -0.81 0.97
N ALA A 666 -21.92 0.20 1.54
CA ALA A 666 -22.36 0.87 2.77
C ALA A 666 -22.44 -0.09 3.98
N HIS A 667 -22.90 0.41 5.13
CA HIS A 667 -23.14 -0.40 6.30
C HIS A 667 -24.49 -1.13 6.16
N THR A 668 -24.43 -2.43 5.88
CA THR A 668 -25.61 -3.29 5.74
C THR A 668 -26.20 -3.80 7.06
N VAL A 669 -25.88 -3.10 8.16
CA VAL A 669 -26.37 -3.33 9.53
C VAL A 669 -26.41 -4.84 9.86
N GLU A 670 -27.58 -5.46 9.96
CA GLU A 670 -27.74 -6.84 10.42
C GLU A 670 -27.11 -7.88 9.48
N ALA A 671 -26.96 -7.59 8.19
CA ALA A 671 -26.33 -8.48 7.21
C ALA A 671 -24.80 -8.33 7.14
N SER A 672 -24.22 -7.31 7.81
CA SER A 672 -22.79 -6.98 7.71
C SER A 672 -21.89 -8.15 8.12
N GLY A 673 -22.22 -8.81 9.23
CA GLY A 673 -21.40 -9.89 9.78
C GLY A 673 -21.33 -11.13 8.88
N ILE A 674 -22.44 -11.52 8.25
CA ILE A 674 -22.48 -12.65 7.30
C ILE A 674 -21.75 -12.27 6.02
N THR A 675 -21.93 -11.04 5.54
CA THR A 675 -21.24 -10.52 4.36
C THR A 675 -19.72 -10.59 4.53
N ALA A 676 -19.20 -10.15 5.69
CA ALA A 676 -17.78 -10.22 6.02
C ALA A 676 -17.26 -11.67 6.07
N LEU A 677 -18.00 -12.59 6.70
CA LEU A 677 -17.64 -14.01 6.71
C LEU A 677 -17.57 -14.59 5.28
N LEU A 678 -18.57 -14.29 4.45
CA LEU A 678 -18.61 -14.77 3.07
C LEU A 678 -17.45 -14.22 2.25
N ARG A 679 -17.12 -12.92 2.39
CA ARG A 679 -15.96 -12.33 1.74
C ARG A 679 -14.67 -13.05 2.12
N ILE A 680 -14.47 -13.40 3.39
CA ILE A 680 -13.30 -14.17 3.83
C ILE A 680 -13.24 -15.55 3.18
N ILE A 681 -14.34 -16.31 3.22
CA ILE A 681 -14.40 -17.66 2.64
C ILE A 681 -14.13 -17.61 1.14
N TYR A 682 -14.78 -16.70 0.42
CA TYR A 682 -14.59 -16.55 -1.02
C TYR A 682 -13.21 -15.97 -1.36
N SER A 683 -12.64 -15.10 -0.54
CA SER A 683 -11.23 -14.68 -0.71
C SER A 683 -10.30 -15.89 -0.68
N GLY A 684 -10.54 -16.84 0.24
CA GLY A 684 -9.82 -18.12 0.25
C GLY A 684 -10.04 -18.94 -1.04
N GLN A 685 -11.28 -19.00 -1.54
CA GLN A 685 -11.60 -19.72 -2.79
C GLN A 685 -10.96 -19.11 -4.04
N TYR A 686 -10.94 -17.77 -4.15
CA TYR A 686 -10.32 -17.07 -5.26
C TYR A 686 -8.80 -16.84 -5.05
N GLY A 687 -8.28 -17.14 -3.86
CA GLY A 687 -6.87 -16.98 -3.51
C GLY A 687 -6.40 -15.54 -3.32
N HIS A 688 -7.28 -14.55 -3.28
CA HIS A 688 -6.88 -13.14 -3.12
C HIS A 688 -7.82 -12.38 -2.19
N MET A 689 -7.29 -11.32 -1.60
CA MET A 689 -7.99 -10.32 -0.83
C MET A 689 -8.49 -9.22 -1.76
N THR A 690 -9.70 -8.71 -1.53
CA THR A 690 -10.30 -7.65 -2.35
C THR A 690 -10.05 -6.26 -1.75
N PRO A 691 -9.93 -5.22 -2.60
CA PRO A 691 -9.56 -3.87 -2.19
C PRO A 691 -10.60 -3.20 -1.29
N ALA A 692 -10.12 -2.34 -0.39
CA ALA A 692 -10.92 -1.35 0.32
C ALA A 692 -10.88 0.00 -0.42
N LEU A 693 -12.03 0.68 -0.49
CA LEU A 693 -12.18 1.92 -1.24
C LEU A 693 -11.97 3.17 -0.38
N HIS A 694 -11.84 4.31 -1.06
CA HIS A 694 -11.77 5.65 -0.49
C HIS A 694 -10.55 5.92 0.41
N LEU A 695 -9.61 4.97 0.51
CA LEU A 695 -8.33 5.17 1.19
C LEU A 695 -7.40 6.05 0.33
N ARG A 696 -7.42 7.36 0.57
CA ARG A 696 -6.48 8.34 -0.02
C ARG A 696 -5.33 8.71 0.91
N GLN A 697 -5.63 8.80 2.19
CA GLN A 697 -4.69 9.15 3.23
C GLN A 697 -4.96 8.27 4.45
N SER A 698 -3.96 7.60 5.02
CA SER A 698 -4.18 6.71 6.18
C SER A 698 -4.69 7.48 7.39
N ASN A 699 -5.17 6.81 8.43
CA ASN A 699 -5.53 7.44 9.70
C ASN A 699 -4.25 7.63 10.57
N PRO A 700 -3.97 8.83 11.13
CA PRO A 700 -2.70 9.10 11.83
C PRO A 700 -2.59 8.39 13.19
N HIS A 701 -3.71 7.97 13.77
CA HIS A 701 -3.73 7.21 15.03
C HIS A 701 -3.42 5.73 14.82
N THR A 702 -3.23 5.32 13.57
CA THR A 702 -2.81 3.99 13.18
C THR A 702 -1.58 4.13 12.30
N ASP A 703 -0.41 3.90 12.88
CA ASP A 703 0.84 3.97 12.14
C ASP A 703 1.16 2.58 11.59
N PRO A 704 0.98 2.33 10.27
CA PRO A 704 1.28 1.04 9.66
C PRO A 704 2.78 0.71 9.65
N PHE A 705 3.65 1.70 9.91
CA PHE A 705 5.09 1.51 9.98
C PHE A 705 5.56 1.07 11.37
N GLU A 706 4.94 1.59 12.44
CA GLU A 706 5.21 1.11 13.81
C GLU A 706 4.51 -0.21 14.12
N GLN A 707 3.28 -0.36 13.63
CA GLN A 707 2.49 -1.57 13.77
C GLN A 707 2.32 -2.15 12.37
N PRO A 708 3.03 -3.24 12.01
CA PRO A 708 2.99 -3.78 10.64
C PRO A 708 1.55 -4.20 10.31
N MET A 709 0.87 -3.32 9.58
CA MET A 709 -0.52 -3.42 9.16
C MET A 709 -0.56 -3.08 7.68
N MET A 710 -1.24 -3.92 6.91
CA MET A 710 -1.38 -3.73 5.47
C MET A 710 -2.84 -3.48 5.15
N PHE A 711 -3.17 -2.24 4.78
CA PHE A 711 -4.49 -1.94 4.22
C PHE A 711 -4.54 -2.49 2.80
N VAL A 712 -5.48 -3.40 2.56
CA VAL A 712 -5.65 -4.02 1.23
C VAL A 712 -6.26 -2.97 0.32
N SER A 713 -5.42 -2.14 -0.31
CA SER A 713 -5.88 -1.13 -1.27
C SER A 713 -6.14 -1.75 -2.64
N GLU A 714 -5.42 -2.81 -3.01
CA GLU A 714 -5.51 -3.54 -4.29
C GLU A 714 -5.81 -5.04 -4.10
N ASN A 715 -5.98 -5.80 -5.20
CA ASN A 715 -6.12 -7.24 -5.11
C ASN A 715 -4.79 -7.88 -4.70
N LEU A 716 -4.71 -8.42 -3.48
CA LEU A 716 -3.51 -9.05 -2.94
C LEU A 716 -3.66 -10.55 -2.84
N GLU A 717 -2.73 -11.31 -3.38
CA GLU A 717 -2.76 -12.77 -3.29
C GLU A 717 -2.41 -13.29 -1.89
N PHE A 718 -3.10 -14.33 -1.42
CA PHE A 718 -2.66 -15.03 -0.21
C PHE A 718 -1.37 -15.83 -0.47
N PRO A 719 -0.49 -15.95 0.54
CA PRO A 719 0.76 -16.71 0.41
C PRO A 719 0.56 -18.23 0.33
N TYR A 720 -0.59 -18.76 0.80
CA TYR A 720 -0.89 -20.19 0.83
C TYR A 720 -2.08 -20.55 -0.09
N LYS A 721 -2.28 -21.86 -0.35
CA LYS A 721 -3.46 -22.36 -1.07
C LYS A 721 -4.74 -22.28 -0.26
N SER A 722 -4.62 -22.07 1.04
CA SER A 722 -5.70 -21.76 1.94
C SER A 722 -5.46 -20.39 2.56
N ALA A 723 -6.49 -19.86 3.19
CA ALA A 723 -6.36 -18.69 4.03
C ALA A 723 -7.30 -18.80 5.23
N TYR A 724 -6.84 -18.29 6.36
CA TYR A 724 -7.72 -17.95 7.48
C TYR A 724 -7.97 -16.46 7.48
N GLY A 725 -9.24 -16.08 7.58
CA GLY A 725 -9.61 -14.70 7.84
C GLY A 725 -10.52 -14.55 9.04
N GLY A 726 -10.43 -13.40 9.70
CA GLY A 726 -11.32 -13.03 10.80
C GLY A 726 -12.34 -11.98 10.38
N ALA A 727 -13.62 -12.19 10.68
CA ALA A 727 -14.67 -11.18 10.55
C ALA A 727 -15.08 -10.69 11.94
N LEU A 728 -14.85 -9.40 12.21
CA LEU A 728 -15.33 -8.75 13.43
C LEU A 728 -16.63 -8.00 13.14
N ALA A 729 -17.68 -8.27 13.93
CA ALA A 729 -18.94 -7.55 13.87
C ALA A 729 -19.31 -7.01 15.26
N LYS A 730 -19.72 -5.74 15.31
CA LYS A 730 -20.08 -5.06 16.55
C LYS A 730 -21.50 -4.52 16.48
N GLY A 731 -22.20 -4.62 17.61
CA GLY A 731 -23.47 -3.97 17.85
C GLY A 731 -23.28 -2.71 18.67
N PHE A 732 -24.05 -1.66 18.38
CA PHE A 732 -24.04 -0.41 19.16
C PHE A 732 -24.28 -0.64 20.67
N GLY A 733 -25.04 -1.68 21.04
CA GLY A 733 -25.26 -2.07 22.45
C GLY A 733 -24.06 -2.75 23.13
N GLY A 734 -22.91 -2.84 22.45
CA GLY A 734 -21.67 -3.40 22.97
C GLY A 734 -21.49 -4.90 22.77
N THR A 735 -22.32 -5.57 21.96
CA THR A 735 -22.10 -6.97 21.58
C THR A 735 -20.99 -7.06 20.54
N ASN A 736 -20.00 -7.91 20.77
CA ASN A 736 -18.97 -8.23 19.77
C ASN A 736 -19.10 -9.68 19.36
N VAL A 737 -18.96 -9.95 18.06
CA VAL A 737 -18.88 -11.30 17.51
C VAL A 737 -17.67 -11.37 16.60
N TYR A 738 -16.83 -12.37 16.82
CA TYR A 738 -15.70 -12.67 15.95
C TYR A 738 -15.90 -14.05 15.32
N LEU A 739 -15.90 -14.10 14.00
CA LEU A 739 -16.04 -15.33 13.22
C LEU A 739 -14.74 -15.57 12.47
N LEU A 740 -14.13 -16.74 12.63
CA LEU A 740 -13.05 -17.17 11.76
C LEU A 740 -13.65 -17.90 10.56
N GLY A 741 -13.20 -17.54 9.36
CA GLY A 741 -13.47 -18.25 8.14
C GLY A 741 -12.20 -18.91 7.62
N TRP A 742 -12.34 -20.10 7.05
CA TRP A 742 -11.29 -20.78 6.31
C TRP A 742 -11.79 -21.13 4.92
N GLY A 743 -10.97 -20.82 3.91
CA GLY A 743 -11.24 -21.16 2.51
C GLY A 743 -9.99 -21.72 1.84
N ILE A 744 -10.19 -22.59 0.87
CA ILE A 744 -9.14 -23.17 0.03
C ILE A 744 -9.37 -22.76 -1.42
N VAL A 745 -8.29 -22.44 -2.13
CA VAL A 745 -8.33 -22.02 -3.52
C VAL A 745 -9.06 -23.06 -4.36
N ASN A 746 -10.13 -22.63 -5.01
CA ASN A 746 -10.82 -23.39 -6.03
C ASN A 746 -10.16 -23.07 -7.37
N ASN A 747 -9.59 -24.08 -8.01
CA ASN A 747 -8.85 -23.93 -9.26
C ASN A 747 -9.70 -23.47 -10.45
N GLU A 748 -11.02 -23.56 -10.36
CA GLU A 748 -11.96 -23.04 -11.37
C GLU A 748 -12.24 -21.54 -11.20
N LYS A 749 -11.85 -20.96 -10.06
CA LYS A 749 -12.04 -19.55 -9.73
C LYS A 749 -10.70 -18.81 -9.81
N SER A 750 -10.66 -17.75 -10.60
CA SER A 750 -9.47 -16.90 -10.73
C SER A 750 -9.83 -15.44 -10.54
N ALA A 751 -9.00 -14.72 -9.81
CA ALA A 751 -9.10 -13.27 -9.71
C ALA A 751 -8.98 -12.64 -11.11
N PRO A 752 -9.81 -11.65 -11.46
CA PRO A 752 -9.48 -10.75 -12.55
C PRO A 752 -8.18 -9.99 -12.19
N PRO A 753 -7.30 -9.69 -13.17
CA PRO A 753 -6.13 -8.86 -12.90
C PRO A 753 -6.56 -7.50 -12.34
N PRO A 754 -5.76 -6.87 -11.46
CA PRO A 754 -6.09 -5.55 -10.92
C PRO A 754 -6.39 -4.58 -12.06
N SER A 755 -7.61 -4.06 -12.08
CA SER A 755 -8.14 -3.25 -13.19
C SER A 755 -7.98 -1.74 -12.99
N VAL A 756 -7.41 -1.31 -11.85
CA VAL A 756 -7.39 0.10 -11.46
C VAL A 756 -5.96 0.58 -11.24
N MET A 757 -5.62 1.67 -11.93
CA MET A 757 -4.46 2.50 -11.64
C MET A 757 -4.74 3.25 -10.33
N GLN A 758 -4.16 2.80 -9.22
CA GLN A 758 -4.39 3.42 -7.92
C GLN A 758 -3.65 4.76 -7.86
N ARG A 759 -4.32 5.77 -7.30
CA ARG A 759 -3.61 6.95 -6.82
C ARG A 759 -2.85 6.53 -5.57
N GLU A 760 -1.61 6.96 -5.43
CA GLU A 760 -0.78 6.65 -4.27
C GLU A 760 -1.52 7.00 -2.97
N VAL A 761 -1.51 6.08 -2.01
CA VAL A 761 -2.00 6.36 -0.66
C VAL A 761 -0.98 7.26 -0.01
N VAL A 762 -1.39 8.48 0.32
CA VAL A 762 -0.57 9.41 1.08
C VAL A 762 -0.58 8.92 2.52
N PHE A 763 0.51 8.32 2.97
CA PHE A 763 0.67 8.14 4.41
C PHE A 763 0.84 9.51 5.05
N TRP A 764 0.42 9.65 6.31
CA TRP A 764 0.73 10.89 7.02
C TRP A 764 2.22 11.13 6.86
N PRO A 765 2.60 12.27 6.27
CA PRO A 765 4.00 12.55 6.06
C PRO A 765 4.72 12.37 7.39
N GLY A 766 5.77 11.56 7.42
CA GLY A 766 6.71 11.57 8.55
C GLY A 766 7.10 13.02 8.77
N GLY A 767 6.59 13.62 9.85
CA GLY A 767 6.35 15.06 9.83
C GLY A 767 6.64 15.76 11.15
N GLY A 768 7.91 15.82 11.54
CA GLY A 768 8.43 16.70 12.61
C GLY A 768 8.51 16.06 14.00
N GLY A 769 8.16 14.78 14.14
CA GLY A 769 8.29 14.03 15.39
C GLY A 769 7.43 14.57 16.56
N GLN A 770 7.50 13.92 17.71
CA GLN A 770 6.88 14.46 18.91
C GLN A 770 7.74 15.63 19.42
N LEU A 771 7.21 16.85 19.40
CA LEU A 771 7.89 17.98 20.03
C LEU A 771 7.66 17.86 21.53
N GLU A 772 8.75 17.70 22.27
CA GLU A 772 8.73 17.63 23.73
C GLU A 772 9.39 18.87 24.34
N GLY A 773 8.96 19.21 25.56
CA GLY A 773 9.60 20.26 26.34
C GLY A 773 9.65 21.63 25.65
N ASP A 774 10.86 22.13 25.46
CA ASP A 774 11.18 23.46 24.91
C ASP A 774 10.99 23.56 23.40
N MET A 775 10.80 22.44 22.71
CA MET A 775 10.55 22.39 21.27
C MET A 775 9.11 22.77 20.91
N LEU A 776 8.17 22.70 21.86
CA LEU A 776 6.79 23.15 21.69
C LEU A 776 6.68 24.68 21.70
N PRO A 777 5.68 25.27 21.01
CA PRO A 777 5.40 26.69 21.16
C PRO A 777 5.16 27.03 22.63
N ARG A 778 5.72 28.15 23.09
CA ARG A 778 5.63 28.60 24.49
C ARG A 778 4.20 28.98 24.87
N ARG A 779 3.33 29.23 23.88
CA ARG A 779 1.91 29.52 24.05
C ARG A 779 1.07 28.71 23.06
N ARG A 780 -0.19 28.46 23.42
CA ARG A 780 -1.13 27.69 22.57
C ARG A 780 -1.31 28.29 21.17
N ASP A 781 -1.14 29.59 21.06
CA ASP A 781 -1.28 30.40 19.86
C ASP A 781 0.07 30.85 19.28
N GLY A 782 1.14 30.10 19.60
CA GLY A 782 2.51 30.39 19.18
C GLY A 782 2.86 29.95 17.76
N TYR A 783 1.91 29.47 16.94
CA TYR A 783 2.20 29.22 15.52
C TYR A 783 2.01 30.51 14.73
N THR A 784 3.05 30.89 14.00
CA THR A 784 3.08 32.08 13.15
C THR A 784 3.47 31.69 11.74
N ILE A 785 2.97 32.40 10.74
CA ILE A 785 3.28 32.19 9.33
C ILE A 785 4.03 33.40 8.80
N VAL A 786 4.99 33.17 7.91
CA VAL A 786 5.76 34.22 7.24
C VAL A 786 5.95 33.80 5.79
N GLY A 787 6.00 34.77 4.87
CA GLY A 787 6.16 34.44 3.46
C GLY A 787 6.67 35.57 2.60
N SER A 788 6.63 35.35 1.29
CA SER A 788 7.08 36.31 0.28
C SER A 788 6.35 37.65 0.38
N TRP A 789 5.06 37.67 0.74
CA TRP A 789 4.27 38.90 0.91
C TRP A 789 4.77 39.83 2.03
N SER A 790 5.46 39.28 3.05
CA SER A 790 6.03 40.06 4.15
C SER A 790 7.55 40.21 4.04
N LYS A 791 8.11 39.92 2.86
CA LYS A 791 9.56 39.90 2.60
C LYS A 791 10.32 39.02 3.58
N TRP A 792 9.65 37.99 4.12
CA TRP A 792 10.21 37.09 5.14
C TRP A 792 10.62 37.77 6.46
N GLU A 793 10.15 39.00 6.73
CA GLU A 793 10.55 39.82 7.89
C GLU A 793 9.53 39.80 9.04
N MET A 794 8.23 39.76 8.70
CA MET A 794 7.16 39.89 9.67
C MET A 794 6.36 38.58 9.72
N ALA A 795 6.60 37.79 10.77
CA ALA A 795 5.79 36.61 11.06
C ALA A 795 4.46 37.02 11.69
N GLU A 796 3.37 36.49 11.13
CA GLU A 796 1.99 36.81 11.51
C GLU A 796 1.35 35.64 12.20
N LYS A 797 0.45 35.92 13.13
CA LYS A 797 -0.14 34.89 13.98
C LYS A 797 -1.20 34.07 13.24
N MET A 798 -1.18 32.74 13.41
CA MET A 798 -2.26 31.86 12.95
C MET A 798 -3.40 31.78 13.98
N ASP A 799 -4.65 31.76 13.50
CA ASP A 799 -5.85 31.62 14.32
C ASP A 799 -6.02 30.19 14.83
N VAL A 800 -6.51 30.01 16.06
CA VAL A 800 -6.81 28.69 16.62
C VAL A 800 -8.24 28.30 16.24
N GLU A 801 -8.40 27.29 15.38
CA GLU A 801 -9.71 26.86 14.86
C GLU A 801 -10.25 25.59 15.51
N GLY A 802 -9.39 24.84 16.21
CA GLY A 802 -9.75 23.59 16.86
C GLY A 802 -8.62 23.05 17.73
N GLU A 803 -8.80 21.85 18.27
CA GLU A 803 -7.70 21.15 18.93
C GLU A 803 -6.65 20.73 17.89
N GLY A 804 -5.45 21.31 17.95
CA GLY A 804 -4.37 21.04 17.01
C GLY A 804 -4.55 21.65 15.61
N CYS A 805 -5.54 22.51 15.38
CA CYS A 805 -5.78 23.13 14.07
C CYS A 805 -5.56 24.65 14.11
N TYR A 806 -4.73 25.15 13.21
CA TYR A 806 -4.32 26.54 13.11
C TYR A 806 -4.49 27.06 11.69
N GLY A 807 -5.15 28.21 11.52
CA GLY A 807 -5.49 28.75 10.20
C GLY A 807 -4.92 30.15 9.95
N TYR A 808 -4.51 30.44 8.73
CA TYR A 808 -4.18 31.80 8.28
C TYR A 808 -4.62 32.02 6.83
N THR A 809 -5.05 33.23 6.49
CA THR A 809 -5.52 33.54 5.13
C THR A 809 -4.44 34.28 4.36
N VAL A 810 -3.86 33.62 3.35
CA VAL A 810 -2.90 34.21 2.43
C VAL A 810 -3.64 34.81 1.23
N THR A 811 -3.24 36.00 0.80
CA THR A 811 -3.76 36.65 -0.42
C THR A 811 -2.70 36.60 -1.49
N LEU A 812 -3.02 36.08 -2.68
CA LEU A 812 -2.07 36.03 -3.79
C LEU A 812 -1.74 37.43 -4.29
N GLY A 813 -0.45 37.77 -4.33
CA GLY A 813 0.06 38.99 -4.95
C GLY A 813 0.07 38.97 -6.47
N GLU A 814 0.69 40.01 -7.03
CA GLU A 814 0.86 40.23 -8.47
C GLU A 814 1.56 39.07 -9.21
N ASN A 815 2.38 38.28 -8.50
CA ASN A 815 3.09 37.14 -9.07
C ASN A 815 2.18 35.91 -9.30
N ARG A 816 0.96 35.91 -8.71
CA ARG A 816 0.02 34.78 -8.69
C ARG A 816 0.56 33.53 -8.01
N TRP A 817 1.55 33.70 -7.15
CA TRP A 817 2.06 32.68 -6.24
C TRP A 817 2.58 33.33 -4.97
N GLU A 818 2.57 32.59 -3.87
CA GLU A 818 3.18 32.99 -2.61
C GLU A 818 3.94 31.81 -1.99
N GLN A 819 5.13 32.07 -1.44
CA GLN A 819 5.92 31.12 -0.68
C GLN A 819 5.80 31.41 0.83
N PHE A 820 5.85 30.37 1.67
CA PHE A 820 5.77 30.57 3.12
C PHE A 820 6.46 29.48 3.96
N GLN A 821 6.70 29.82 5.23
CA GLN A 821 7.14 28.94 6.32
C GLN A 821 6.27 29.17 7.56
N ILE A 822 6.29 28.25 8.52
CA ILE A 822 5.64 28.43 9.82
C ILE A 822 6.71 28.54 10.91
N TRP A 823 6.75 29.65 11.63
CA TRP A 823 7.66 29.86 12.75
C TRP A 823 6.94 29.65 14.09
N LEU A 824 7.64 29.03 15.03
CA LEU A 824 7.16 28.87 16.40
C LEU A 824 7.56 30.09 17.23
N ASP A 825 6.59 30.68 17.93
CA ASP A 825 6.70 31.88 18.74
C ASP A 825 7.27 33.10 17.99
N GLY A 826 7.18 33.12 16.66
CA GLY A 826 7.78 34.14 15.79
C GLY A 826 9.31 34.06 15.67
N ASP A 827 9.91 32.91 16.05
CA ASP A 827 11.35 32.70 16.06
C ASP A 827 11.82 32.02 14.77
N HIS A 828 12.66 32.71 13.98
CA HIS A 828 13.21 32.20 12.72
C HIS A 828 14.24 31.07 12.89
N THR A 829 14.62 30.74 14.13
CA THR A 829 15.43 29.55 14.45
C THR A 829 14.57 28.33 14.81
N ARG A 830 13.25 28.51 14.91
CA ARG A 830 12.29 27.45 15.25
C ARG A 830 11.22 27.35 14.17
N VAL A 831 11.62 26.76 13.06
CA VAL A 831 10.82 26.77 11.83
C VAL A 831 10.27 25.38 11.54
N LEU A 832 8.97 25.32 11.23
CA LEU A 832 8.42 24.22 10.44
C LEU A 832 8.58 24.57 8.97
N HIS A 833 9.13 23.64 8.21
CA HIS A 833 9.40 23.79 6.78
C HIS A 833 9.19 22.46 6.04
N PRO A 834 9.02 22.46 4.70
CA PRO A 834 9.05 21.22 3.94
C PRO A 834 10.48 20.71 3.75
N GLY A 835 10.63 19.54 3.11
CA GLY A 835 11.96 18.96 2.84
C GLY A 835 12.74 19.65 1.72
N ASP A 836 12.09 20.54 0.95
CA ASP A 836 12.67 21.25 -0.20
C ASP A 836 12.12 22.68 -0.33
N VAL A 837 12.61 23.41 -1.32
CA VAL A 837 12.08 24.72 -1.74
C VAL A 837 10.82 24.54 -2.60
N ARG A 838 9.82 25.43 -2.42
CA ARG A 838 8.63 25.54 -3.29
C ARG A 838 7.77 24.27 -3.40
N VAL A 839 7.57 23.61 -2.28
CA VAL A 839 6.86 22.33 -2.22
C VAL A 839 5.34 22.55 -2.15
N PRO A 840 4.52 21.74 -2.86
CA PRO A 840 3.07 21.81 -2.74
C PRO A 840 2.56 21.34 -1.37
N GLN A 841 1.27 21.58 -1.11
CA GLN A 841 0.60 21.06 0.09
C GLN A 841 0.61 19.54 0.14
N GLY A 842 0.49 18.98 1.35
CA GLY A 842 0.53 17.53 1.59
C GLY A 842 1.95 16.96 1.64
N SER A 843 2.98 17.81 1.56
CA SER A 843 4.37 17.41 1.75
C SER A 843 4.69 17.07 3.20
N GLU A 844 5.85 16.43 3.41
CA GLU A 844 6.44 16.27 4.73
C GLU A 844 6.72 17.60 5.41
N VAL A 845 6.50 17.63 6.72
CA VAL A 845 6.70 18.81 7.59
C VAL A 845 7.87 18.52 8.51
N TYR A 846 8.96 19.25 8.37
CA TYR A 846 10.17 19.11 9.17
C TYR A 846 10.27 20.19 10.23
N GLY A 847 11.20 20.01 11.17
CA GLY A 847 11.52 20.98 12.20
C GLY A 847 10.53 21.09 13.37
N PRO A 848 10.80 22.00 14.32
CA PRO A 848 12.02 22.82 14.44
C PRO A 848 13.28 21.97 14.66
N GLU A 849 14.31 22.14 13.83
CA GLU A 849 15.63 21.51 13.99
C GLU A 849 16.62 22.53 14.54
N ALA A 850 17.59 22.10 15.36
CA ALA A 850 18.53 23.02 16.00
C ALA A 850 19.45 23.75 15.01
N ASP A 851 19.75 23.12 13.87
CA ASP A 851 20.68 23.64 12.86
C ASP A 851 19.96 24.35 11.70
N PHE A 852 18.61 24.33 11.66
CA PHE A 852 17.84 24.99 10.63
C PHE A 852 17.55 26.43 11.03
N VAL A 853 18.05 27.39 10.25
CA VAL A 853 17.79 28.81 10.43
C VAL A 853 17.03 29.31 9.22
N GLY A 854 15.75 29.64 9.43
CA GLY A 854 14.97 30.39 8.46
C GLY A 854 15.31 31.87 8.51
N GLY A 855 14.41 32.71 8.01
CA GLY A 855 14.56 34.16 8.04
C GLY A 855 14.84 34.78 6.69
N ALA A 856 14.80 36.11 6.66
CA ALA A 856 14.72 36.85 5.42
C ALA A 856 15.92 36.63 4.49
N GLU A 857 17.14 36.56 5.03
CA GLU A 857 18.34 36.37 4.22
C GLU A 857 18.35 35.01 3.50
N ALA A 858 18.09 33.92 4.24
CA ALA A 858 18.09 32.57 3.67
C ALA A 858 16.94 32.36 2.68
N CYS A 859 15.74 32.85 2.99
CA CYS A 859 14.57 32.64 2.13
C CYS A 859 14.64 33.49 0.86
N ARG A 860 15.16 34.72 0.93
CA ARG A 860 15.35 35.59 -0.24
C ARG A 860 16.46 35.13 -1.17
N GLN A 861 17.36 34.24 -0.76
CA GLN A 861 18.33 33.63 -1.68
C GLN A 861 17.68 32.56 -2.58
N GLY A 862 16.46 32.12 -2.25
CA GLY A 862 15.73 31.12 -3.04
C GLY A 862 16.06 29.67 -2.68
N ASP A 863 17.00 29.43 -1.76
CA ASP A 863 17.48 28.09 -1.39
C ASP A 863 16.86 27.54 -0.09
N SER A 864 16.06 28.35 0.63
CA SER A 864 15.47 27.91 1.90
C SER A 864 14.18 27.12 1.68
N PRO A 865 14.03 25.93 2.30
CA PRO A 865 12.82 25.12 2.18
C PRO A 865 11.53 25.88 2.50
N SER A 866 10.56 25.83 1.60
CA SER A 866 9.33 26.64 1.67
C SER A 866 8.15 25.93 1.01
N TRP A 867 6.95 26.16 1.53
CA TRP A 867 5.72 25.79 0.82
C TRP A 867 5.37 26.85 -0.20
N MET A 868 4.75 26.45 -1.32
CA MET A 868 4.32 27.38 -2.36
C MET A 868 2.86 27.18 -2.75
N ILE A 869 2.08 28.24 -2.61
CA ILE A 869 0.76 28.36 -3.23
C ILE A 869 1.00 28.90 -4.65
N ASP A 870 0.89 28.04 -5.68
CA ASP A 870 1.10 28.46 -7.08
C ASP A 870 -0.21 28.50 -7.86
N GLY A 871 -0.68 29.71 -8.18
CA GLY A 871 -1.86 29.94 -9.00
C GLY A 871 -1.59 29.93 -10.52
N ARG A 872 -0.34 29.77 -10.97
CA ARG A 872 0.04 29.92 -12.38
C ARG A 872 -0.15 28.66 -13.22
N ILE A 873 -0.10 27.46 -12.64
CA ILE A 873 0.05 26.20 -13.38
C ILE A 873 -1.03 25.16 -13.03
N GLY A 874 -1.53 24.47 -14.05
CA GLY A 874 -2.16 23.15 -13.94
C GLY A 874 -1.17 22.06 -14.35
N LEU A 875 -0.90 21.12 -13.44
CA LEU A 875 0.10 20.02 -13.48
C LEU A 875 1.56 20.45 -13.27
N VAL A 876 2.08 20.20 -12.06
CA VAL A 876 3.52 20.21 -11.77
C VAL A 876 3.97 18.78 -11.49
N GLU A 877 5.08 18.40 -12.13
CA GLU A 877 5.86 17.18 -11.85
C GLU A 877 6.82 17.52 -10.71
N TYR A 878 6.47 17.15 -9.47
CA TYR A 878 7.30 17.40 -8.29
C TYR A 878 8.41 16.36 -8.19
N GLN A 879 9.67 16.72 -8.39
CA GLN A 879 10.82 15.84 -8.13
C GLN A 879 11.24 15.99 -6.65
N ARG A 880 11.26 14.91 -5.86
CA ARG A 880 11.82 14.94 -4.50
C ARG A 880 13.30 15.38 -4.54
N PRO A 881 13.79 16.20 -3.61
CA PRO A 881 15.20 16.58 -3.58
C PRO A 881 16.12 15.43 -3.20
N LYS A 882 17.31 15.47 -3.78
CA LYS A 882 18.51 14.73 -3.35
C LYS A 882 19.14 15.47 -2.18
N GLU A 883 19.28 14.80 -1.03
CA GLU A 883 20.18 15.12 0.10
C GLU A 883 20.25 16.58 0.58
N GLY A 884 19.82 16.89 1.81
CA GLY A 884 20.11 18.23 2.33
C GLY A 884 19.62 18.69 3.69
N VAL A 885 18.85 17.95 4.50
CA VAL A 885 18.55 18.35 5.90
C VAL A 885 18.47 17.09 6.77
N LYS A 886 19.23 17.06 7.87
CA LYS A 886 19.39 15.89 8.75
C LYS A 886 18.19 15.74 9.68
N ALA A 887 17.12 15.12 9.19
CA ALA A 887 16.24 14.36 10.07
C ALA A 887 17.05 13.22 10.73
N LEU A 888 16.72 12.88 11.99
CA LEU A 888 17.10 11.62 12.61
C LEU A 888 16.54 10.45 11.76
N LYS A 889 17.28 10.06 10.72
CA LYS A 889 16.96 8.94 9.84
C LYS A 889 17.50 7.65 10.44
N ALA A 890 16.64 6.63 10.48
CA ALA A 890 17.07 5.25 10.37
C ALA A 890 17.74 5.07 8.98
N GLU A 891 18.86 4.35 8.96
CA GLU A 891 19.71 4.18 7.78
C GLU A 891 19.00 3.47 6.62
N GLY A 892 19.14 4.01 5.40
CA GLY A 892 18.66 3.40 4.15
C GLY A 892 18.24 4.44 3.11
N GLU A 893 19.00 4.54 2.01
CA GLU A 893 18.78 5.46 0.88
C GLU A 893 17.60 5.03 -0.02
N SER A 894 16.93 6.00 -0.68
CA SER A 894 16.33 5.78 -2.01
C SER A 894 16.15 7.09 -2.80
N GLU A 895 16.14 6.93 -4.13
CA GLU A 895 16.07 7.95 -5.17
C GLU A 895 14.70 8.64 -5.28
N ALA A 896 14.68 9.81 -5.90
CA ALA A 896 13.53 10.69 -6.03
C ALA A 896 12.47 10.18 -7.03
N ASP A 897 11.30 9.76 -6.53
CA ASP A 897 10.09 9.60 -7.33
C ASP A 897 9.44 10.97 -7.59
N SER A 898 9.10 11.23 -8.86
CA SER A 898 8.41 12.45 -9.26
C SER A 898 6.89 12.30 -9.10
N ILE A 899 6.25 13.11 -8.26
CA ILE A 899 4.80 13.08 -8.00
C ILE A 899 4.09 14.08 -8.92
N MET A 900 3.13 13.59 -9.70
CA MET A 900 2.24 14.45 -10.51
C MET A 900 1.02 14.87 -9.69
N VAL A 901 1.00 16.11 -9.19
CA VAL A 901 -0.17 16.67 -8.50
C VAL A 901 -1.04 17.42 -9.51
N GLY A 902 -2.20 16.85 -9.84
CA GLY A 902 -3.19 17.51 -10.69
C GLY A 902 -3.94 18.59 -9.93
N VAL A 903 -3.59 19.86 -10.16
CA VAL A 903 -4.37 21.02 -9.72
C VAL A 903 -5.19 21.55 -10.90
N THR A 904 -6.51 21.66 -10.71
CA THR A 904 -7.49 22.01 -11.76
C THR A 904 -7.85 23.50 -11.82
N GLU A 905 -7.36 24.34 -10.91
CA GLU A 905 -7.77 25.76 -10.82
C GLU A 905 -6.57 26.72 -10.85
N THR A 906 -6.58 27.64 -11.82
CA THR A 906 -5.63 28.77 -11.90
C THR A 906 -6.05 29.89 -10.93
N GLY A 907 -5.11 30.43 -10.16
CA GLY A 907 -5.30 31.56 -9.25
C GLY A 907 -5.04 32.93 -9.90
N GLN A 908 -5.74 33.96 -9.45
CA GLN A 908 -5.60 35.35 -9.88
C GLN A 908 -5.09 36.24 -8.72
N PRO A 909 -4.45 37.39 -8.99
CA PRO A 909 -4.09 38.33 -7.94
C PRO A 909 -5.32 38.75 -7.13
N GLY A 910 -5.20 38.75 -5.80
CA GLY A 910 -6.31 39.00 -4.88
C GLY A 910 -7.10 37.75 -4.47
N ASP A 911 -6.94 36.60 -5.13
CA ASP A 911 -7.51 35.33 -4.66
C ASP A 911 -6.95 34.98 -3.27
N GLN A 912 -7.83 34.53 -2.38
CA GLN A 912 -7.46 34.17 -1.01
C GLN A 912 -7.40 32.66 -0.82
N TYR A 913 -6.42 32.20 -0.05
CA TYR A 913 -6.22 30.80 0.30
C TYR A 913 -6.15 30.66 1.83
N ARG A 914 -6.94 29.75 2.40
CA ARG A 914 -6.87 29.42 3.82
C ARG A 914 -5.81 28.34 4.02
N VAL A 915 -4.67 28.71 4.59
CA VAL A 915 -3.61 27.79 5.00
C VAL A 915 -3.96 27.21 6.36
N LEU A 916 -3.93 25.89 6.47
CA LEU A 916 -4.22 25.12 7.67
C LEU A 916 -3.00 24.30 8.10
N LEU A 917 -2.55 24.50 9.33
CA LEU A 917 -1.64 23.61 10.04
C LEU A 917 -2.45 22.70 10.96
N GLN A 918 -2.39 21.40 10.72
CA GLN A 918 -3.03 20.37 11.54
C GLN A 918 -1.98 19.55 12.28
N ILE A 919 -2.18 19.37 13.57
CA ILE A 919 -1.26 18.68 14.47
C ILE A 919 -2.02 17.58 15.21
N THR A 920 -1.54 16.34 15.11
CA THR A 920 -2.12 15.18 15.81
C THR A 920 -1.01 14.31 16.36
N GLY A 921 -0.68 14.48 17.65
CA GLY A 921 0.43 13.77 18.28
C GLY A 921 1.79 14.18 17.66
N LYS A 922 2.51 13.19 17.12
CA LYS A 922 3.79 13.41 16.42
C LYS A 922 3.63 13.93 14.98
N TRP A 923 2.40 13.95 14.45
CA TRP A 923 2.12 14.25 13.06
C TRP A 923 1.76 15.71 12.84
N ARG A 924 2.26 16.29 11.75
CA ARG A 924 1.94 17.64 11.29
C ARG A 924 1.59 17.58 9.80
N MET A 925 0.60 18.36 9.40
CA MET A 925 0.24 18.56 8.00
C MET A 925 0.01 20.04 7.75
N ILE A 926 0.47 20.49 6.58
CA ILE A 926 0.07 21.77 6.01
C ILE A 926 -0.76 21.53 4.75
N SER A 927 -1.93 22.17 4.71
CA SER A 927 -2.82 22.19 3.56
C SER A 927 -3.35 23.61 3.34
N TRP A 928 -3.91 23.87 2.16
CA TRP A 928 -4.62 25.10 1.87
C TRP A 928 -5.75 24.88 0.86
N GLU A 929 -6.83 25.63 1.06
CA GLU A 929 -7.97 25.66 0.16
C GLU A 929 -8.23 27.08 -0.34
N LYS A 930 -8.69 27.19 -1.60
CA LYS A 930 -9.08 28.48 -2.18
C LYS A 930 -10.40 28.93 -1.57
N LEU A 931 -10.42 30.15 -1.04
CA LEU A 931 -11.64 30.76 -0.51
C LEU A 931 -12.46 31.37 -1.66
N PRO A 932 -13.79 31.43 -1.55
CA PRO A 932 -14.65 32.09 -2.53
C PRO A 932 -14.52 33.62 -2.51
N THR A 933 -13.79 34.18 -1.54
CA THR A 933 -13.56 35.62 -1.36
C THR A 933 -12.26 36.06 -2.03
N THR A 934 -12.31 37.24 -2.65
CA THR A 934 -11.14 37.93 -3.23
C THR A 934 -10.90 39.23 -2.47
N SER A 935 -9.64 39.57 -2.22
CA SER A 935 -9.24 40.84 -1.60
C SER A 935 -9.07 41.94 -2.66
N ASP A 936 -9.55 43.14 -2.35
CA ASP A 936 -9.25 44.36 -3.13
C ASP A 936 -7.83 44.89 -2.84
N GLU A 937 -7.23 44.49 -1.71
CA GLU A 937 -5.86 44.80 -1.35
C GLU A 937 -4.92 43.72 -1.90
N ILE A 938 -4.29 44.02 -3.04
CA ILE A 938 -3.32 43.14 -3.70
C ILE A 938 -1.90 43.51 -3.21
N PRO A 939 -1.12 42.56 -2.66
CA PRO A 939 0.27 42.80 -2.29
C PRO A 939 1.12 43.33 -3.45
N SER A 940 1.56 44.60 -3.36
CA SER A 940 2.46 45.25 -4.31
C SER A 940 3.91 45.21 -3.81
N GLY A 941 4.87 44.98 -4.71
CA GLY A 941 6.29 44.88 -4.35
C GLY A 941 7.10 46.10 -4.79
N LYS A 942 8.31 46.21 -4.23
CA LYS A 942 9.35 47.15 -4.67
C LYS A 942 10.28 46.49 -5.69
N TYR A 943 10.89 47.29 -6.56
CA TYR A 943 11.81 46.80 -7.59
C TYR A 943 13.19 47.41 -7.38
N TYR A 944 14.22 46.59 -7.57
CA TYR A 944 15.61 46.96 -7.34
C TYR A 944 16.44 46.59 -8.55
N ILE A 945 17.48 47.36 -8.86
CA ILE A 945 18.49 46.99 -9.84
C ILE A 945 19.70 46.41 -9.11
N SER A 946 20.15 45.23 -9.55
CA SER A 946 21.50 44.74 -9.26
C SER A 946 22.32 44.83 -10.54
N ALA A 947 23.48 45.50 -10.49
CA ALA A 947 24.25 45.82 -11.67
C ALA A 947 25.76 45.73 -11.47
N SER A 948 26.50 45.51 -12.55
CA SER A 948 27.97 45.40 -12.53
C SER A 948 28.64 46.66 -11.96
N TRP A 949 28.13 47.85 -12.29
CA TRP A 949 28.66 49.14 -11.79
C TRP A 949 28.29 49.43 -10.32
N LEU A 950 27.42 48.61 -9.71
CA LEU A 950 27.12 48.60 -8.28
C LEU A 950 27.86 47.49 -7.54
N ASN A 951 28.78 46.78 -8.21
CA ASN A 951 29.35 45.52 -7.72
C ASN A 951 28.25 44.52 -7.31
N TRP A 952 27.18 44.47 -8.10
CA TRP A 952 25.98 43.65 -7.89
C TRP A 952 25.20 43.91 -6.59
N ALA A 953 25.45 45.04 -5.91
CA ALA A 953 24.57 45.52 -4.85
C ALA A 953 23.20 45.96 -5.40
N LEU A 954 22.16 45.87 -4.56
CA LEU A 954 20.79 46.27 -4.90
C LEU A 954 20.56 47.76 -4.67
N GLU A 955 19.98 48.44 -5.65
CA GLU A 955 19.53 49.84 -5.56
C GLU A 955 18.04 49.95 -5.94
N GLU A 956 17.23 50.58 -5.08
CA GLU A 956 15.76 50.67 -5.28
C GLU A 956 15.41 51.55 -6.48
N MET A 957 14.58 51.04 -7.39
CA MET A 957 13.96 51.81 -8.45
C MET A 957 12.79 52.63 -7.89
N LEU A 958 12.74 53.91 -8.23
CA LEU A 958 11.70 54.80 -7.73
C LEU A 958 10.45 54.74 -8.64
N PRO A 959 9.24 54.59 -8.09
CA PRO A 959 8.01 54.65 -8.87
C PRO A 959 7.80 56.06 -9.43
N ASP A 960 7.37 56.15 -10.68
CA ASP A 960 7.00 57.43 -11.31
C ASP A 960 5.59 57.85 -10.85
N PRO A 961 5.43 59.00 -10.15
CA PRO A 961 4.12 59.46 -9.67
C PRO A 961 3.10 59.76 -10.78
N SER A 962 3.57 59.98 -12.01
CA SER A 962 2.75 60.35 -13.18
C SER A 962 2.31 59.15 -14.01
N SER A 963 2.95 57.98 -13.84
CA SER A 963 2.74 56.78 -14.64
C SER A 963 2.68 55.53 -13.76
N PRO A 964 1.48 55.10 -13.31
CA PRO A 964 1.34 53.90 -12.47
C PRO A 964 1.97 52.66 -13.11
N GLY A 965 2.78 51.92 -12.33
CA GLY A 965 3.50 50.73 -12.79
C GLY A 965 4.83 51.01 -13.49
N LEU A 966 5.24 52.27 -13.65
CA LEU A 966 6.57 52.65 -14.13
C LEU A 966 7.53 52.90 -12.96
N PHE A 967 8.71 52.29 -13.02
CA PHE A 967 9.79 52.42 -12.07
C PHE A 967 11.06 52.86 -12.80
N THR A 968 11.82 53.77 -12.19
CA THR A 968 13.01 54.38 -12.82
C THR A 968 14.22 54.40 -11.90
N LEU A 969 15.41 54.20 -12.47
CA LEU A 969 16.69 54.40 -11.81
C LEU A 969 17.69 55.06 -12.77
N ASP A 970 18.35 56.13 -12.32
CA ASP A 970 19.42 56.75 -13.08
C ASP A 970 20.77 56.10 -12.73
N ALA A 971 21.42 55.50 -13.73
CA ALA A 971 22.69 54.80 -13.60
C ALA A 971 23.81 55.51 -14.40
N MET A 972 25.04 55.45 -13.90
CA MET A 972 26.23 55.94 -14.61
C MET A 972 27.18 54.77 -14.88
N LEU A 973 27.58 54.57 -16.14
CA LEU A 973 28.52 53.52 -16.50
C LEU A 973 29.94 53.88 -16.07
N THR A 974 30.58 52.97 -15.34
CA THR A 974 31.98 53.07 -14.89
C THR A 974 32.97 52.46 -15.90
N THR A 975 32.48 51.52 -16.72
CA THR A 975 33.21 50.84 -17.82
C THR A 975 32.49 51.01 -19.16
N GLY A 976 33.01 50.43 -20.24
CA GLY A 976 32.40 50.53 -21.57
C GLY A 976 31.15 49.67 -21.76
N VAL A 977 30.88 48.75 -20.83
CA VAL A 977 29.75 47.82 -20.86
C VAL A 977 29.26 47.60 -19.44
N GLY A 978 27.98 47.86 -19.18
CA GLY A 978 27.34 47.57 -17.90
C GLY A 978 26.28 46.48 -18.03
N ALA A 979 26.22 45.56 -17.09
CA ALA A 979 25.18 44.52 -17.03
C ALA A 979 24.27 44.72 -15.81
N PHE A 980 22.97 44.44 -15.92
CA PHE A 980 22.04 44.54 -14.80
C PHE A 980 20.87 43.54 -14.85
N GLN A 981 20.29 43.27 -13.67
CA GLN A 981 19.06 42.51 -13.45
C GLN A 981 18.09 43.33 -12.58
N ILE A 982 16.80 43.00 -12.63
CA ILE A 982 15.78 43.62 -11.79
C ILE A 982 15.28 42.57 -10.80
N VAL A 983 15.33 42.89 -9.51
CA VAL A 983 14.93 42.01 -8.42
C VAL A 983 13.74 42.62 -7.68
N ARG A 984 12.68 41.86 -7.43
CA ARG A 984 11.53 42.32 -6.63
C ARG A 984 11.76 42.02 -5.15
N ASP A 985 11.45 43.00 -4.30
CA ASP A 985 11.45 42.87 -2.83
C ASP A 985 12.75 42.34 -2.20
N GLU A 986 13.89 42.58 -2.86
CA GLU A 986 15.21 42.05 -2.48
C GLU A 986 15.26 40.51 -2.42
N ASP A 987 14.32 39.85 -3.11
CA ASP A 987 14.15 38.41 -3.15
C ASP A 987 14.67 37.86 -4.49
N TRP A 988 15.79 37.15 -4.46
CA TRP A 988 16.43 36.51 -5.61
C TRP A 988 15.62 35.34 -6.16
N SER A 989 14.56 34.90 -5.49
CA SER A 989 13.53 34.05 -6.11
C SER A 989 12.55 34.83 -7.00
N GLN A 990 12.68 36.15 -7.07
CA GLN A 990 11.81 37.05 -7.83
C GLN A 990 12.59 37.95 -8.80
N VAL A 991 13.45 37.35 -9.64
CA VAL A 991 14.32 38.06 -10.60
C VAL A 991 13.64 38.15 -11.97
N PHE A 992 13.70 39.33 -12.58
CA PHE A 992 13.35 39.55 -13.97
C PHE A 992 14.61 39.59 -14.84
N TYR A 993 14.53 39.00 -16.02
CA TYR A 993 15.66 38.85 -16.93
C TYR A 993 15.22 38.88 -18.42
N PRO A 994 16.14 39.19 -19.36
CA PRO A 994 15.83 39.27 -20.79
C PRO A 994 15.69 37.90 -21.47
N ASN A 995 14.84 37.84 -22.50
CA ASN A 995 14.83 36.76 -23.51
C ASN A 995 14.71 37.34 -24.94
N PRO A 996 15.60 36.99 -25.89
CA PRO A 996 16.91 36.36 -25.69
C PRO A 996 17.89 37.30 -24.97
N GLU A 997 19.02 36.75 -24.49
CA GLU A 997 20.08 37.46 -23.77
C GLU A 997 20.46 38.80 -24.45
N LYS A 998 20.69 39.86 -23.66
CA LYS A 998 21.09 41.20 -24.13
C LYS A 998 20.04 41.96 -24.96
N SER A 999 18.79 41.50 -25.02
CA SER A 999 17.68 42.21 -25.69
C SER A 999 16.67 42.80 -24.69
N GLY A 1000 15.90 43.80 -25.13
CA GLY A 1000 14.76 44.36 -24.37
C GLY A 1000 13.40 43.91 -24.91
N GLU A 1001 13.36 42.87 -25.75
CA GLU A 1001 12.15 42.48 -26.51
C GLU A 1001 11.16 41.68 -25.66
N GLU A 1002 11.63 40.73 -24.83
CA GLU A 1002 10.81 39.94 -23.91
C GLU A 1002 11.43 39.95 -22.50
N VAL A 1003 10.58 40.12 -21.48
CA VAL A 1003 10.96 40.14 -20.05
C VAL A 1003 10.33 38.92 -19.35
N LEU A 1004 11.18 37.96 -18.98
CA LEU A 1004 10.79 36.75 -18.23
C LEU A 1004 10.90 36.99 -16.71
N GLY A 1005 10.54 36.00 -15.89
CA GLY A 1005 10.44 36.14 -14.43
C GLY A 1005 9.04 36.56 -13.92
N PRO A 1006 8.89 37.05 -12.69
CA PRO A 1006 9.86 36.92 -11.62
C PRO A 1006 9.99 35.45 -11.19
N ASP A 1007 11.20 34.91 -11.30
CA ASP A 1007 11.63 33.59 -10.84
C ASP A 1007 13.16 33.58 -10.66
N ASP A 1008 13.75 32.46 -10.24
CA ASP A 1008 15.19 32.26 -10.07
C ASP A 1008 15.85 31.51 -11.25
N VAL A 1009 15.10 31.24 -12.31
CA VAL A 1009 15.57 30.47 -13.49
C VAL A 1009 16.44 31.33 -14.41
N SER A 1010 16.80 32.53 -13.97
CA SER A 1010 17.53 33.53 -14.77
C SER A 1010 18.86 33.02 -15.33
N ASP A 1011 19.51 32.00 -14.75
CA ASP A 1011 20.84 31.47 -15.14
C ASP A 1011 21.89 32.58 -15.40
N GLY A 1012 21.81 33.68 -14.65
CA GLY A 1012 22.69 34.85 -14.81
C GLY A 1012 22.40 35.74 -16.02
N LEU A 1013 21.28 35.55 -16.73
CA LEU A 1013 20.84 36.39 -17.83
C LEU A 1013 20.61 37.83 -17.35
N SER A 1014 21.29 38.78 -17.98
CA SER A 1014 21.25 40.20 -17.62
C SER A 1014 21.07 41.09 -18.85
N TRP A 1015 20.42 42.24 -18.67
CA TRP A 1015 20.41 43.30 -19.68
C TRP A 1015 21.79 43.94 -19.76
N THR A 1016 22.22 44.33 -20.95
CA THR A 1016 23.54 44.96 -21.18
C THR A 1016 23.37 46.34 -21.79
N ILE A 1017 24.06 47.34 -21.23
CA ILE A 1017 24.13 48.71 -21.75
C ILE A 1017 25.56 48.94 -22.25
N GLU A 1018 25.72 49.22 -23.54
CA GLU A 1018 27.01 49.61 -24.14
C GLU A 1018 27.14 51.13 -24.20
N GLY A 1019 28.29 51.66 -23.77
CA GLY A 1019 28.53 53.11 -23.73
C GLY A 1019 29.98 53.47 -23.48
N LYS A 1020 30.24 54.74 -23.17
CA LYS A 1020 31.55 55.20 -22.69
C LYS A 1020 31.53 55.31 -21.16
N PRO A 1021 32.66 55.04 -20.49
CA PRO A 1021 32.80 55.36 -19.07
C PRO A 1021 32.41 56.81 -18.81
N GLY A 1022 31.41 57.04 -17.98
CA GLY A 1022 30.86 58.35 -17.65
C GLY A 1022 29.49 58.66 -18.28
N ASP A 1023 29.02 57.83 -19.21
CA ASP A 1023 27.67 57.95 -19.78
C ASP A 1023 26.62 57.64 -18.70
N LYS A 1024 25.59 58.49 -18.62
CA LYS A 1024 24.43 58.34 -17.73
C LYS A 1024 23.25 57.80 -18.52
N TYR A 1025 22.54 56.85 -17.92
CA TYR A 1025 21.35 56.21 -18.47
C TYR A 1025 20.22 56.28 -17.44
N SER A 1026 19.01 56.56 -17.90
CA SER A 1026 17.80 56.35 -17.11
C SER A 1026 17.21 55.00 -17.50
N ILE A 1027 17.23 54.04 -16.58
CA ILE A 1027 16.67 52.70 -16.74
C ILE A 1027 15.21 52.74 -16.28
N GLN A 1028 14.32 52.25 -17.12
CA GLN A 1028 12.88 52.25 -16.92
C GLN A 1028 12.35 50.81 -16.96
N PHE A 1029 11.61 50.43 -15.93
CA PHE A 1029 10.87 49.17 -15.85
C PHE A 1029 9.38 49.46 -15.72
N THR A 1030 8.57 48.89 -16.60
CA THR A 1030 7.12 49.01 -16.56
C THR A 1030 6.50 47.64 -16.34
N ARG A 1031 5.65 47.51 -15.31
CA ARG A 1031 4.83 46.32 -15.04
C ARG A 1031 3.38 46.76 -14.85
N THR A 1032 2.48 46.24 -15.68
CA THR A 1032 1.05 46.62 -15.68
C THR A 1032 0.17 45.40 -15.86
N PHE A 1033 -1.04 45.44 -15.31
CA PHE A 1033 -2.03 44.38 -15.40
C PHE A 1033 -3.29 44.95 -16.06
N ASP A 1034 -3.58 44.56 -17.31
CA ASP A 1034 -4.81 44.94 -18.01
C ASP A 1034 -5.63 43.69 -18.31
N SER A 1035 -6.88 43.67 -17.83
CA SER A 1035 -7.85 42.60 -18.13
C SER A 1035 -7.34 41.18 -17.84
N GLY A 1036 -6.55 41.02 -16.77
CA GLY A 1036 -5.94 39.74 -16.37
C GLY A 1036 -4.69 39.33 -17.16
N LYS A 1037 -4.19 40.19 -18.06
CA LYS A 1037 -2.91 39.99 -18.76
C LYS A 1037 -1.85 40.94 -18.23
N GLU A 1038 -0.73 40.35 -17.84
CA GLU A 1038 0.45 41.08 -17.40
C GLU A 1038 1.26 41.55 -18.61
N SER A 1039 1.67 42.82 -18.58
CA SER A 1039 2.58 43.42 -19.57
C SER A 1039 3.81 43.97 -18.84
N ARG A 1040 4.98 43.59 -19.33
CA ARG A 1040 6.29 43.94 -18.77
C ARG A 1040 7.17 44.55 -19.85
N LYS A 1041 7.90 45.60 -19.51
CA LYS A 1041 8.84 46.24 -20.42
C LYS A 1041 10.03 46.81 -19.67
N VAL A 1042 11.23 46.61 -20.21
CA VAL A 1042 12.46 47.25 -19.75
C VAL A 1042 13.01 48.10 -20.89
N SER A 1043 13.43 49.32 -20.59
CA SER A 1043 14.10 50.20 -21.55
C SER A 1043 15.08 51.12 -20.84
N TRP A 1044 16.10 51.62 -21.54
CA TRP A 1044 17.04 52.58 -20.99
C TRP A 1044 17.36 53.66 -22.02
N GLN A 1045 17.54 54.89 -21.56
CA GLN A 1045 17.84 56.04 -22.41
C GLN A 1045 19.07 56.78 -21.90
N HIS A 1046 19.99 57.11 -22.80
CA HIS A 1046 21.15 57.95 -22.50
C HIS A 1046 20.71 59.38 -22.14
N THR A 1047 21.03 59.84 -20.94
CA THR A 1047 20.60 61.14 -20.37
C THR A 1047 21.73 62.19 -20.30
N GLY A 1048 23.00 61.78 -20.38
CA GLY A 1048 24.13 62.72 -20.33
C GLY A 1048 25.48 62.02 -20.17
N HIS A 1049 26.55 62.79 -20.00
CA HIS A 1049 27.91 62.28 -19.77
C HIS A 1049 28.62 63.12 -18.70
N GLU A 1050 29.30 62.46 -17.75
CA GLU A 1050 30.10 63.08 -16.70
C GLU A 1050 31.46 62.38 -16.58
N ALA A 1051 32.54 63.13 -16.32
CA ALA A 1051 33.89 62.57 -16.29
C ALA A 1051 34.07 61.66 -15.05
N VAL A 1052 34.26 60.36 -15.28
CA VAL A 1052 34.52 59.37 -14.21
C VAL A 1052 35.80 59.72 -13.47
N THR A 1053 35.73 59.85 -12.15
CA THR A 1053 36.88 60.12 -11.29
C THR A 1053 37.78 58.88 -11.17
N LEU A 1054 39.06 59.08 -10.82
CA LEU A 1054 40.01 57.98 -10.61
C LEU A 1054 39.55 57.00 -9.50
N LEU A 1055 38.78 57.50 -8.53
CA LEU A 1055 38.28 56.75 -7.38
C LEU A 1055 37.07 55.87 -7.74
N GLU A 1056 36.23 56.31 -8.68
CA GLU A 1056 35.11 55.53 -9.23
C GLU A 1056 35.60 54.41 -10.16
N ARG A 1057 36.67 54.64 -10.93
CA ARG A 1057 37.31 53.58 -11.73
C ARG A 1057 37.99 52.50 -10.91
N LEU A 1058 38.43 52.82 -9.69
CA LEU A 1058 39.09 51.89 -8.76
C LEU A 1058 38.12 51.10 -7.89
N LYS A 1059 36.85 51.50 -7.79
CA LYS A 1059 35.80 50.73 -7.10
C LYS A 1059 35.22 49.59 -7.93
N ASP A 1060 35.44 49.64 -9.25
CA ASP A 1060 34.91 48.71 -10.26
C ASP A 1060 35.95 47.66 -10.71
N GLN A 1061 37.21 47.80 -10.26
CA GLN A 1061 38.29 46.80 -10.36
C GLN A 1061 38.38 46.02 -9.05
#